data_AF-A0A0H4VCM0-F1
#
_entry.id   AF-A0A0H4VCM0-F1
#
_cell.length_a   1.000
_cell.length_b   1.000
_cell.length_c   1.000
_cell.angle_alpha   90.00
_cell.angle_beta   90.00
_cell.angle_gamma   90.00
#
_symmetry.space_group_name_H-M   'P 1'
#
loop_
_entity.id
_entity.type
_entity.pdbx_description
1 polymer ?
#
loop_
_entity_poly.entity_id
_entity_poly.type
_entity_poly.pdbx_seq_one_letter_code
_entity_poly.pdbx_strand_id
1 'polypeptide(L)'
;MKSKYLTASLLSLAFAQPALAQDEKPLSQTCPNLTAEEIDGIENFTGEFGETAIYARSYCVSVEEAHRRIEIQLRGSTGPRTEPGPPPPPGAPDDSIGNLQMVLREQEADTFAGLWIQHEPAYGVAVAFTRDAAVTLAKYTSDPLFFPVERAGPSLIELRATQDRVVNDLNRLGINWYGAGGNVTTGKVEIDLGQSADPIREAAARGEIDLPDYVIFNEPNPFPIAAPPIPAGDARVSSFPQFANRTDGGISTLVGVPDVPARLELRDGCLWLEPEGEEPKIAIWEQSEALDLTDPDRVAVMNRFSGAKVYADSDVVLMGLQPGEVTPPSNTIGTAGCPGPYRVVRGIVPRDIWDAQRKEAALSDRERELGSRAAAETDYAADMARFAELQAWRDGMMMERGDVVAQIYIDEGQATAHVFHTEAVTLDSLVRHEFRSFVTGQEVPQGANALNAARDDISAQLAEAGIEADVRISEIEGFVRVSPSDIAALSQAGVDGRLKFPPLVRLEIANQSAVYQQDIPIRRDPEAIWYPLEAHPDFAAIRALVEDTPIMRPEPPRPGETEGRWVASKPSRAASLEQTHFLIAYGQTLERIEDLRRAGFDPIEAMEAINGRATVEKRAMLATDIVIAEPVGIDIFDNGPDGFASSVRWRVIETLSGSAAPGSELRQRLASGERDNDEGERVYGQGGDEPVLLPGLPNSLEPGSRWVLHLNDALYRHMSHVQGGEGAARTEGRWFVSIPWMPPSLIDESEMVRPVSLYPEPIELSELRERLVPIARSFRVIGKEAK
;
A
#
# COMPACT_ATOMS: atom_id res chain seq x y z
N MET A 1 5.14 17.00 7.22
CA MET A 1 4.65 16.93 5.81
C MET A 1 5.26 15.69 5.16
N LYS A 2 4.43 14.81 4.58
CA LYS A 2 4.69 13.38 4.29
C LYS A 2 6.01 13.11 3.54
N SER A 3 7.09 12.87 4.28
CA SER A 3 8.35 12.35 3.74
C SER A 3 8.19 10.86 3.44
N LYS A 4 7.79 10.55 2.20
CA LYS A 4 7.85 9.19 1.65
C LYS A 4 9.32 8.88 1.32
N TYR A 5 10.09 8.46 2.31
CA TYR A 5 11.41 7.90 2.04
C TYR A 5 11.29 6.52 1.40
N LEU A 6 12.03 6.39 0.30
CA LEU A 6 12.37 5.16 -0.39
C LEU A 6 12.88 4.10 0.59
N THR A 7 12.04 3.14 0.93
CA THR A 7 12.39 1.71 0.80
C THR A 7 11.97 1.32 -0.61
N ALA A 8 12.85 1.56 -1.57
CA ALA A 8 12.72 0.96 -2.89
C ALA A 8 13.00 -0.54 -2.73
N SER A 9 11.96 -1.29 -2.40
CA SER A 9 11.84 -2.66 -2.86
C SER A 9 12.04 -2.63 -4.37
N LEU A 10 13.14 -3.21 -4.83
CA LEU A 10 13.35 -3.58 -6.23
C LEU A 10 12.41 -4.71 -6.69
N LEU A 11 11.39 -5.03 -5.88
CA LEU A 11 10.13 -5.67 -6.27
C LEU A 11 9.02 -4.60 -6.38
N SER A 12 9.14 -3.74 -7.38
CA SER A 12 8.04 -2.90 -7.87
C SER A 12 7.73 -3.26 -9.33
N LEU A 13 7.58 -4.56 -9.60
CA LEU A 13 6.95 -5.10 -10.81
C LEU A 13 6.07 -6.30 -10.47
N ALA A 14 5.13 -6.12 -9.54
CA ALA A 14 3.88 -6.91 -9.46
C ALA A 14 3.05 -6.34 -8.31
N PHE A 15 2.36 -5.21 -8.51
CA PHE A 15 1.08 -4.83 -7.87
C PHE A 15 0.74 -3.40 -8.29
N ALA A 16 0.34 -3.25 -9.56
CA ALA A 16 -0.53 -2.19 -10.04
C ALA A 16 -1.05 -2.58 -11.42
N GLN A 17 -2.06 -3.44 -11.45
CA GLN A 17 -3.16 -3.23 -12.39
C GLN A 17 -4.45 -3.30 -11.58
N PRO A 18 -5.24 -2.21 -11.50
CA PRO A 18 -6.65 -2.39 -11.20
C PRO A 18 -7.22 -3.31 -12.28
N ALA A 19 -8.22 -4.11 -11.89
CA ALA A 19 -9.00 -4.94 -12.78
C ALA A 19 -9.40 -4.16 -14.05
N LEU A 20 -8.65 -4.40 -15.12
CA LEU A 20 -9.06 -4.21 -16.49
C LEU A 20 -8.79 -5.55 -17.14
N ALA A 21 -9.74 -6.46 -17.03
CA ALA A 21 -9.94 -7.46 -18.08
C ALA A 21 -10.42 -6.69 -19.34
N GLN A 22 -9.52 -5.91 -19.92
CA GLN A 22 -9.69 -5.29 -21.22
C GLN A 22 -9.19 -6.28 -22.27
N ASP A 23 -10.10 -6.67 -23.17
CA ASP A 23 -9.85 -7.14 -24.53
C ASP A 23 -8.38 -7.24 -24.96
N GLU A 24 -7.74 -8.40 -24.77
CA GLU A 24 -6.44 -8.63 -25.40
C GLU A 24 -6.63 -9.03 -26.87
N LYS A 25 -6.46 -8.06 -27.77
CA LYS A 25 -6.26 -8.32 -29.21
C LYS A 25 -5.06 -9.28 -29.40
N PRO A 26 -5.06 -10.12 -30.46
CA PRO A 26 -3.95 -11.02 -30.76
C PRO A 26 -2.62 -10.27 -30.85
N LEU A 27 -1.51 -10.89 -30.41
CA LEU A 27 -0.17 -10.29 -30.42
C LEU A 27 0.28 -9.81 -31.80
N SER A 28 -0.19 -10.47 -32.86
CA SER A 28 0.02 -10.07 -34.25
C SER A 28 -0.54 -8.68 -34.61
N GLN A 29 -1.47 -8.16 -33.82
CA GLN A 29 -2.07 -6.82 -34.01
C GLN A 29 -1.49 -5.77 -33.06
N THR A 30 -1.09 -6.16 -31.87
CA THR A 30 -0.57 -5.24 -30.84
C THR A 30 0.94 -5.04 -30.92
N CYS A 31 1.68 -6.04 -31.42
CA CYS A 31 3.13 -6.04 -31.55
C CYS A 31 3.55 -6.27 -33.01
N PRO A 32 3.37 -5.28 -33.91
CA PRO A 32 3.57 -5.44 -35.36
C PRO A 32 5.03 -5.73 -35.77
N ASN A 33 5.98 -5.52 -34.86
CA ASN A 33 7.39 -5.74 -35.10
C ASN A 33 7.86 -7.17 -34.76
N LEU A 34 6.98 -7.99 -34.17
CA LEU A 34 7.28 -9.40 -33.89
C LEU A 34 6.96 -10.29 -35.09
N THR A 35 7.82 -11.26 -35.32
CA THR A 35 7.58 -12.32 -36.30
C THR A 35 6.56 -13.33 -35.77
N ALA A 36 5.96 -14.11 -36.68
CA ALA A 36 5.02 -15.16 -36.29
C ALA A 36 5.64 -16.24 -35.38
N GLU A 37 6.95 -16.50 -35.53
CA GLU A 37 7.71 -17.44 -34.71
C GLU A 37 7.94 -16.89 -33.29
N GLU A 38 8.24 -15.61 -33.16
CA GLU A 38 8.36 -14.96 -31.84
C GLU A 38 7.01 -14.90 -31.11
N ILE A 39 5.92 -14.65 -31.84
CA ILE A 39 4.56 -14.68 -31.29
C ILE A 39 4.21 -16.09 -30.78
N ASP A 40 4.46 -17.13 -31.58
CA ASP A 40 4.25 -18.52 -31.16
C ASP A 40 5.10 -18.89 -29.94
N GLY A 41 6.36 -18.42 -29.91
CA GLY A 41 7.26 -18.59 -28.77
C GLY A 41 6.76 -17.94 -27.48
N ILE A 42 6.00 -16.84 -27.57
CA ILE A 42 5.35 -16.18 -26.42
C ILE A 42 4.09 -16.93 -26.00
N GLU A 43 3.21 -17.25 -26.95
CA GLU A 43 1.89 -17.85 -26.69
C GLU A 43 1.99 -19.31 -26.20
N ASN A 44 2.99 -20.05 -26.70
CA ASN A 44 3.21 -21.47 -26.36
C ASN A 44 4.46 -21.69 -25.51
N PHE A 45 4.89 -20.67 -24.77
CA PHE A 45 6.09 -20.75 -23.93
C PHE A 45 5.99 -21.88 -22.88
N THR A 46 6.99 -22.76 -22.88
CA THR A 46 7.11 -23.89 -21.93
C THR A 46 8.43 -23.88 -21.15
N GLY A 47 9.16 -22.75 -21.19
CA GLY A 47 10.44 -22.63 -20.50
C GLY A 47 10.29 -22.52 -18.99
N GLU A 48 11.43 -22.64 -18.29
CA GLU A 48 11.54 -22.71 -16.82
C GLU A 48 10.91 -21.52 -16.09
N PHE A 49 10.88 -20.34 -16.72
CA PHE A 49 10.43 -19.10 -16.07
C PHE A 49 9.26 -18.42 -16.81
N GLY A 50 8.04 -18.72 -16.37
CA GLY A 50 6.79 -18.25 -17.01
C GLY A 50 6.64 -16.72 -17.11
N GLU A 51 7.26 -15.96 -16.21
CA GLU A 51 7.27 -14.50 -16.24
C GLU A 51 7.98 -13.91 -17.47
N THR A 52 8.83 -14.69 -18.15
CA THR A 52 9.53 -14.28 -19.37
C THR A 52 8.54 -14.05 -20.52
N ALA A 53 7.54 -14.91 -20.65
CA ALA A 53 6.49 -14.77 -21.67
C ALA A 53 5.59 -13.57 -21.40
N ILE A 54 5.30 -13.30 -20.13
CA ILE A 54 4.53 -12.12 -19.69
C ILE A 54 5.28 -10.84 -20.08
N TYR A 55 6.57 -10.75 -19.74
CA TYR A 55 7.39 -9.59 -20.09
C TYR A 55 7.50 -9.39 -21.61
N ALA A 56 7.75 -10.46 -22.36
CA ALA A 56 7.85 -10.42 -23.82
C ALA A 56 6.57 -9.83 -24.46
N ARG A 57 5.41 -10.26 -23.95
CA ARG A 57 4.10 -9.76 -24.36
C ARG A 57 3.92 -8.27 -24.07
N SER A 58 4.27 -7.83 -22.87
CA SER A 58 4.07 -6.43 -22.44
C SER A 58 4.95 -5.43 -23.20
N TYR A 59 6.17 -5.83 -23.57
CA TYR A 59 7.15 -4.94 -24.21
C TYR A 59 7.30 -5.17 -25.72
N CYS A 60 6.48 -6.04 -26.32
CA CYS A 60 6.54 -6.40 -27.73
C CYS A 60 7.95 -6.80 -28.20
N VAL A 61 8.61 -7.67 -27.43
CA VAL A 61 9.94 -8.22 -27.74
C VAL A 61 9.87 -9.75 -27.79
N SER A 62 10.85 -10.38 -28.44
CA SER A 62 10.97 -11.84 -28.41
C SER A 62 11.20 -12.36 -26.98
N VAL A 63 10.89 -13.64 -26.75
CA VAL A 63 11.19 -14.31 -25.48
C VAL A 63 12.69 -14.24 -25.14
N GLU A 64 13.56 -14.35 -26.14
CA GLU A 64 15.01 -14.25 -25.97
C GLU A 64 15.43 -12.85 -25.48
N GLU A 65 14.91 -11.79 -26.11
CA GLU A 65 15.20 -10.41 -25.73
C GLU A 65 14.55 -10.06 -24.37
N ALA A 66 13.35 -10.58 -24.08
CA ALA A 66 12.74 -10.47 -22.76
C ALA A 66 13.63 -11.11 -21.68
N HIS A 67 14.14 -12.32 -21.93
CA HIS A 67 15.04 -13.00 -21.02
C HIS A 67 16.30 -12.17 -20.76
N ARG A 68 16.96 -11.69 -21.82
CA ARG A 68 18.14 -10.82 -21.73
C ARG A 68 17.88 -9.54 -20.94
N ARG A 69 16.74 -8.88 -21.15
CA ARG A 69 16.37 -7.63 -20.43
C ARG A 69 16.11 -7.87 -18.95
N ILE A 70 15.40 -8.96 -18.62
CA ILE A 70 15.16 -9.36 -17.23
C ILE A 70 16.48 -9.71 -16.54
N GLU A 71 17.39 -10.43 -17.21
CA GLU A 71 18.71 -10.74 -16.66
C GLU A 71 19.51 -9.46 -16.34
N ILE A 72 19.48 -8.46 -17.20
CA ILE A 72 20.12 -7.15 -16.96
C ILE A 72 19.50 -6.44 -15.74
N GLN A 73 18.17 -6.45 -15.62
CA GLN A 73 17.46 -5.81 -14.50
C GLN A 73 17.75 -6.49 -13.16
N LEU A 74 17.80 -7.83 -13.16
CA LEU A 74 18.01 -8.65 -11.97
C LEU A 74 19.47 -8.76 -11.54
N ARG A 75 20.42 -8.43 -12.42
CA ARG A 75 21.88 -8.50 -12.17
C ARG A 75 22.31 -7.77 -10.89
N GLY A 76 21.63 -6.68 -10.55
CA GLY A 76 21.92 -5.83 -9.38
C GLY A 76 21.39 -6.33 -8.05
N SER A 77 20.28 -7.08 -8.04
CA SER A 77 19.56 -7.49 -6.84
C SER A 77 19.68 -8.98 -6.53
N THR A 78 19.83 -9.83 -7.56
CA THR A 78 19.73 -11.29 -7.41
C THR A 78 20.75 -12.08 -8.23
N GLY A 79 21.56 -11.42 -9.08
CA GLY A 79 22.49 -12.06 -10.03
C GLY A 79 21.79 -12.59 -11.30
N PRO A 80 22.51 -13.32 -12.19
CA PRO A 80 21.92 -13.97 -13.35
C PRO A 80 20.83 -14.97 -12.94
N ARG A 81 19.76 -15.13 -13.71
CA ARG A 81 18.66 -16.07 -13.38
C ARG A 81 19.12 -17.53 -13.29
N THR A 82 20.24 -17.82 -13.93
CA THR A 82 20.88 -19.14 -14.06
C THR A 82 22.12 -19.29 -13.20
N GLU A 83 22.50 -18.31 -12.37
CA GLU A 83 23.62 -18.41 -11.42
C GLU A 83 23.26 -17.82 -10.04
N PRO A 84 23.93 -18.25 -8.96
CA PRO A 84 23.49 -17.93 -7.62
C PRO A 84 24.15 -16.67 -7.02
N GLY A 85 23.36 -15.68 -6.58
CA GLY A 85 23.82 -14.62 -5.66
C GLY A 85 24.25 -13.30 -6.32
N PRO A 86 24.27 -12.17 -5.59
CA PRO A 86 25.06 -11.02 -6.03
C PRO A 86 26.53 -11.43 -6.14
N PRO A 87 27.29 -10.87 -7.08
CA PRO A 87 28.71 -11.14 -7.25
C PRO A 87 29.46 -10.86 -5.94
N PRO A 88 30.43 -11.70 -5.54
CA PRO A 88 31.09 -11.59 -4.24
C PRO A 88 31.74 -10.21 -4.06
N PRO A 89 31.48 -9.51 -2.94
CA PRO A 89 31.97 -8.15 -2.71
C PRO A 89 33.49 -8.07 -2.40
N PRO A 90 34.13 -6.96 -2.77
CA PRO A 90 33.62 -6.02 -3.75
C PRO A 90 33.75 -6.67 -5.14
N GLY A 91 32.61 -6.90 -5.79
CA GLY A 91 32.61 -7.26 -7.20
C GLY A 91 33.30 -6.16 -8.00
N ALA A 92 33.80 -6.48 -9.19
CA ALA A 92 34.20 -5.45 -10.13
C ALA A 92 33.04 -4.43 -10.30
N PRO A 93 33.32 -3.14 -10.55
CA PRO A 93 32.28 -2.13 -10.63
C PRO A 93 31.15 -2.49 -11.61
N ASP A 94 31.42 -3.21 -12.70
CA ASP A 94 30.45 -3.67 -13.70
C ASP A 94 29.78 -5.02 -13.42
N ASP A 95 30.06 -5.62 -12.28
CA ASP A 95 29.40 -6.86 -11.90
C ASP A 95 27.89 -6.67 -11.72
N SER A 96 27.46 -5.46 -11.34
CA SER A 96 26.06 -5.11 -11.12
C SER A 96 25.80 -3.61 -11.37
N ILE A 97 24.57 -3.25 -11.78
CA ILE A 97 24.17 -1.84 -11.96
C ILE A 97 24.29 -1.07 -10.63
N GLY A 98 23.90 -1.71 -9.52
CA GLY A 98 23.99 -1.14 -8.18
C GLY A 98 25.42 -0.92 -7.71
N ASN A 99 26.32 -1.87 -7.98
CA ASN A 99 27.74 -1.79 -7.63
C ASN A 99 28.42 -0.64 -8.37
N LEU A 100 28.17 -0.53 -9.68
CA LEU A 100 28.68 0.58 -10.47
C LEU A 100 28.18 1.92 -9.92
N GLN A 101 26.88 2.00 -9.61
CA GLN A 101 26.29 3.20 -9.03
C GLN A 101 26.92 3.57 -7.68
N MET A 102 27.14 2.61 -6.79
CA MET A 102 27.79 2.83 -5.49
C MET A 102 29.21 3.36 -5.69
N VAL A 103 30.04 2.65 -6.46
CA VAL A 103 31.45 3.00 -6.67
C VAL A 103 31.58 4.38 -7.30
N LEU A 104 30.77 4.70 -8.31
CA LEU A 104 30.80 6.01 -8.96
C LEU A 104 30.28 7.13 -8.05
N ARG A 105 29.30 6.87 -7.18
CA ARG A 105 28.84 7.84 -6.18
C ARG A 105 29.91 8.17 -5.15
N GLU A 106 30.76 7.22 -4.79
CA GLU A 106 31.82 7.42 -3.80
C GLU A 106 33.09 8.01 -4.42
N GLN A 107 33.55 7.45 -5.54
CA GLN A 107 34.85 7.78 -6.12
C GLN A 107 34.81 8.92 -7.13
N GLU A 108 33.67 9.13 -7.79
CA GLU A 108 33.49 10.13 -8.83
C GLU A 108 32.34 11.09 -8.44
N ALA A 109 32.13 11.36 -7.15
CA ALA A 109 31.00 12.14 -6.62
C ALA A 109 30.81 13.51 -7.31
N ASP A 110 31.92 14.16 -7.67
CA ASP A 110 31.92 15.50 -8.28
C ASP A 110 31.50 15.50 -9.76
N THR A 111 31.58 14.36 -10.44
CA THR A 111 31.33 14.24 -11.88
C THR A 111 30.20 13.28 -12.20
N PHE A 112 29.98 12.26 -11.38
CA PHE A 112 28.94 11.25 -11.58
C PHE A 112 27.56 11.90 -11.50
N ALA A 113 26.77 11.70 -12.54
CA ALA A 113 25.50 12.36 -12.75
C ALA A 113 24.29 11.41 -12.75
N GLY A 114 24.49 10.16 -12.34
CA GLY A 114 23.47 9.14 -12.27
C GLY A 114 23.58 8.11 -13.38
N LEU A 115 22.77 7.07 -13.26
CA LEU A 115 22.66 6.02 -14.26
C LEU A 115 21.21 5.54 -14.35
N TRP A 116 20.82 5.01 -15.49
CA TRP A 116 19.47 4.50 -15.74
C TRP A 116 19.48 3.41 -16.81
N ILE A 117 18.43 2.59 -16.83
CA ILE A 117 18.18 1.66 -17.93
C ILE A 117 17.59 2.46 -19.10
N GLN A 118 18.31 2.47 -20.21
CA GLN A 118 17.85 3.05 -21.46
C GLN A 118 17.17 1.96 -22.28
N HIS A 119 15.94 2.21 -22.73
CA HIS A 119 15.20 1.27 -23.59
C HIS A 119 15.44 1.51 -25.09
N GLU A 120 15.60 2.78 -25.50
CA GLU A 120 15.79 3.19 -26.89
C GLU A 120 16.91 4.25 -27.04
N PRO A 121 17.62 4.36 -28.18
CA PRO A 121 17.50 3.54 -29.39
C PRO A 121 18.15 2.15 -29.26
N ALA A 122 18.92 1.91 -28.19
CA ALA A 122 19.48 0.61 -27.85
C ALA A 122 19.27 0.33 -26.36
N TYR A 123 18.91 -0.91 -26.02
CA TYR A 123 18.71 -1.34 -24.64
C TYR A 123 20.06 -1.47 -23.93
N GLY A 124 20.23 -0.80 -22.79
CA GLY A 124 21.45 -0.87 -21.98
C GLY A 124 21.41 0.07 -20.78
N VAL A 125 22.55 0.29 -20.13
CA VAL A 125 22.67 1.16 -18.96
C VAL A 125 23.46 2.40 -19.33
N ALA A 126 22.77 3.53 -19.37
CA ALA A 126 23.40 4.82 -19.56
C ALA A 126 24.06 5.26 -18.25
N VAL A 127 25.34 5.60 -18.29
CA VAL A 127 26.10 6.07 -17.12
C VAL A 127 26.55 7.51 -17.38
N ALA A 128 25.91 8.45 -16.70
CA ALA A 128 26.11 9.86 -16.96
C ALA A 128 27.21 10.48 -16.09
N PHE A 129 28.03 11.32 -16.71
CA PHE A 129 28.97 12.20 -16.01
C PHE A 129 28.84 13.63 -16.53
N THR A 130 29.20 14.61 -15.70
CA THR A 130 29.19 16.04 -16.07
C THR A 130 30.32 16.41 -17.03
N ARG A 131 31.37 15.59 -17.09
CA ARG A 131 32.53 15.69 -17.97
C ARG A 131 33.29 14.36 -18.03
N ASP A 132 34.06 14.18 -19.09
CA ASP A 132 35.01 13.08 -19.28
C ASP A 132 34.37 11.69 -19.11
N ALA A 133 33.10 11.53 -19.47
CA ALA A 133 32.27 10.36 -19.22
C ALA A 133 32.89 9.08 -19.78
N ALA A 134 33.35 9.11 -21.04
CA ALA A 134 33.94 7.93 -21.67
C ALA A 134 35.28 7.52 -21.03
N VAL A 135 36.13 8.49 -20.71
CA VAL A 135 37.42 8.24 -20.07
C VAL A 135 37.23 7.77 -18.63
N THR A 136 36.25 8.34 -17.94
CA THR A 136 35.93 8.01 -16.54
C THR A 136 35.31 6.64 -16.44
N LEU A 137 34.27 6.34 -17.22
CA LEU A 137 33.62 5.02 -17.22
C LEU A 137 34.58 3.90 -17.59
N ALA A 138 35.49 4.13 -18.54
CA ALA A 138 36.50 3.14 -18.95
C ALA A 138 37.49 2.74 -17.83
N LYS A 139 37.57 3.50 -16.72
CA LYS A 139 38.33 3.09 -15.53
C LYS A 139 37.62 1.99 -14.74
N TYR A 140 36.30 1.91 -14.86
CA TYR A 140 35.42 1.09 -14.04
C TYR A 140 34.85 -0.12 -14.79
N THR A 141 34.69 -0.02 -16.11
CA THR A 141 34.13 -1.10 -16.91
C THR A 141 34.55 -1.06 -18.38
N SER A 142 34.58 -2.23 -19.00
CA SER A 142 34.66 -2.40 -20.46
C SER A 142 33.43 -3.11 -21.04
N ASP A 143 32.41 -3.39 -20.21
CA ASP A 143 31.19 -4.08 -20.63
C ASP A 143 30.33 -3.13 -21.49
N PRO A 144 30.03 -3.49 -22.75
CA PRO A 144 29.24 -2.64 -23.65
C PRO A 144 27.79 -2.44 -23.20
N LEU A 145 27.32 -3.19 -22.18
CA LEU A 145 26.05 -2.91 -21.50
C LEU A 145 26.02 -1.51 -20.91
N PHE A 146 27.15 -1.06 -20.35
CA PHE A 146 27.29 0.27 -19.75
C PHE A 146 27.91 1.20 -20.77
N PHE A 147 27.18 2.25 -21.14
CA PHE A 147 27.69 3.22 -22.10
C PHE A 147 27.75 4.62 -21.48
N PRO A 148 28.82 5.37 -21.75
CA PRO A 148 29.02 6.67 -21.14
C PRO A 148 28.11 7.72 -21.77
N VAL A 149 27.56 8.59 -20.95
CA VAL A 149 26.77 9.75 -21.37
C VAL A 149 27.40 11.01 -20.81
N GLU A 150 27.84 11.90 -21.69
CA GLU A 150 28.19 13.27 -21.29
C GLU A 150 26.91 14.06 -21.04
N ARG A 151 26.64 14.39 -19.79
CA ARG A 151 25.44 15.10 -19.37
C ARG A 151 25.82 16.40 -18.66
N ALA A 152 25.75 17.51 -19.40
CA ALA A 152 26.01 18.84 -18.86
C ALA A 152 25.04 19.18 -17.70
N GLY A 153 25.54 19.91 -16.70
CA GLY A 153 24.75 20.33 -15.52
C GLY A 153 25.30 19.73 -14.21
N PRO A 154 24.48 19.62 -13.15
CA PRO A 154 24.93 19.28 -11.81
C PRO A 154 25.26 17.79 -11.66
N SER A 155 26.22 17.40 -10.83
CA SER A 155 26.41 16.00 -10.45
C SER A 155 25.15 15.43 -9.75
N LEU A 156 25.06 14.11 -9.57
CA LEU A 156 23.90 13.49 -8.92
C LEU A 156 23.72 13.99 -7.49
N ILE A 157 24.83 14.22 -6.78
CA ILE A 157 24.81 14.75 -5.41
C ILE A 157 24.34 16.20 -5.39
N GLU A 158 24.79 17.02 -6.33
CA GLU A 158 24.34 18.41 -6.49
C GLU A 158 22.85 18.49 -6.88
N LEU A 159 22.40 17.61 -7.77
CA LEU A 159 21.01 17.52 -8.22
C LEU A 159 20.07 17.21 -7.04
N ARG A 160 20.40 16.21 -6.22
CA ARG A 160 19.63 15.83 -5.03
C ARG A 160 19.67 16.89 -3.95
N ALA A 161 20.86 17.42 -3.64
CA ALA A 161 21.00 18.50 -2.66
C ALA A 161 20.24 19.77 -3.09
N THR A 162 20.16 20.04 -4.40
CA THR A 162 19.36 21.16 -4.92
C THR A 162 17.87 20.86 -4.81
N GLN A 163 17.42 19.65 -5.15
CA GLN A 163 16.02 19.23 -4.96
C GLN A 163 15.58 19.44 -3.50
N ASP A 164 16.33 18.91 -2.54
CA ASP A 164 15.98 19.01 -1.12
C ASP A 164 15.95 20.46 -0.63
N ARG A 165 16.95 21.26 -1.05
CA ARG A 165 17.02 22.69 -0.71
C ARG A 165 15.84 23.47 -1.27
N VAL A 166 15.54 23.30 -2.55
CA VAL A 166 14.46 24.04 -3.21
C VAL A 166 13.12 23.63 -2.61
N VAL A 167 12.86 22.34 -2.35
CA VAL A 167 11.63 21.91 -1.67
C VAL A 167 11.48 22.57 -0.29
N ASN A 168 12.55 22.61 0.50
CA ASN A 168 12.53 23.28 1.81
C ASN A 168 12.26 24.79 1.68
N ASP A 169 12.86 25.45 0.69
CA ASP A 169 12.63 26.86 0.40
C ASP A 169 11.18 27.13 -0.03
N LEU A 170 10.61 26.29 -0.90
CA LEU A 170 9.21 26.40 -1.33
C LEU A 170 8.25 26.23 -0.16
N ASN A 171 8.48 25.25 0.72
CA ASN A 171 7.67 25.05 1.92
C ASN A 171 7.75 26.26 2.86
N ARG A 172 8.96 26.80 3.09
CA ARG A 172 9.18 28.01 3.91
C ARG A 172 8.49 29.24 3.32
N LEU A 173 8.47 29.37 2.00
CA LEU A 173 7.81 30.46 1.29
C LEU A 173 6.28 30.26 1.14
N GLY A 174 5.74 29.13 1.60
CA GLY A 174 4.32 28.80 1.44
C GLY A 174 3.91 28.57 -0.03
N ILE A 175 4.86 28.18 -0.88
CA ILE A 175 4.62 27.90 -2.29
C ILE A 175 4.00 26.51 -2.43
N ASN A 176 2.91 26.43 -3.19
CA ASN A 176 2.22 25.18 -3.43
C ASN A 176 2.80 24.42 -4.64
N TRP A 177 3.19 23.17 -4.42
CA TRP A 177 3.82 22.28 -5.41
C TRP A 177 3.30 20.84 -5.25
N TYR A 178 3.39 20.06 -6.33
CA TYR A 178 2.80 18.70 -6.43
C TYR A 178 3.81 17.60 -6.63
N GLY A 179 4.89 17.89 -7.35
CA GLY A 179 5.97 16.97 -7.65
C GLY A 179 7.29 17.71 -7.57
N ALA A 180 8.31 17.02 -7.08
CA ALA A 180 9.69 17.47 -7.14
C ALA A 180 10.57 16.25 -7.41
N GLY A 181 11.33 16.29 -8.50
CA GLY A 181 12.17 15.16 -8.90
C GLY A 181 13.39 15.60 -9.67
N GLY A 182 14.56 15.13 -9.25
CA GLY A 182 15.77 15.15 -10.06
C GLY A 182 15.64 14.17 -11.21
N ASN A 183 15.54 14.70 -12.43
CA ASN A 183 15.58 13.92 -13.65
C ASN A 183 17.05 13.67 -14.03
N VAL A 184 17.55 12.48 -13.69
CA VAL A 184 18.96 12.10 -13.94
C VAL A 184 19.30 12.06 -15.44
N THR A 185 18.31 11.82 -16.30
CA THR A 185 18.51 11.79 -17.76
C THR A 185 18.73 13.20 -18.32
N THR A 186 17.95 14.19 -17.85
CA THR A 186 18.03 15.57 -18.34
C THR A 186 18.94 16.46 -17.51
N GLY A 187 19.28 16.06 -16.28
CA GLY A 187 20.07 16.87 -15.36
C GLY A 187 19.32 17.97 -14.64
N LYS A 188 17.99 17.90 -14.63
CA LYS A 188 17.15 18.97 -14.15
C LYS A 188 16.44 18.58 -12.88
N VAL A 189 16.27 19.54 -11.99
CA VAL A 189 15.30 19.42 -10.89
C VAL A 189 14.00 19.97 -11.44
N GLU A 190 13.05 19.09 -11.69
CA GLU A 190 11.73 19.46 -12.20
C GLU A 190 10.77 19.57 -11.02
N ILE A 191 10.10 20.71 -10.90
CA ILE A 191 9.14 21.00 -9.84
C ILE A 191 7.82 21.41 -10.45
N ASP A 192 6.80 20.58 -10.21
CA ASP A 192 5.44 20.83 -10.68
C ASP A 192 4.73 21.74 -9.69
N LEU A 193 4.35 22.94 -10.13
CA LEU A 193 3.74 23.96 -9.29
C LEU A 193 2.22 23.94 -9.40
N GLY A 194 1.54 24.29 -8.30
CA GLY A 194 0.11 24.60 -8.30
C GLY A 194 -0.22 26.08 -8.47
N GLN A 195 0.77 26.88 -8.85
CA GLN A 195 0.67 28.33 -8.98
C GLN A 195 1.76 28.89 -9.92
N SER A 196 1.71 30.18 -10.22
CA SER A 196 2.79 30.87 -10.95
C SER A 196 4.11 30.77 -10.18
N ALA A 197 5.23 30.65 -10.90
CA ALA A 197 6.56 30.72 -10.29
C ALA A 197 7.04 32.17 -10.05
N ASP A 198 6.23 33.20 -10.34
CA ASP A 198 6.60 34.60 -10.09
C ASP A 198 7.03 34.87 -8.64
N PRO A 199 6.31 34.41 -7.59
CA PRO A 199 6.75 34.62 -6.20
C PRO A 199 8.11 34.00 -5.91
N ILE A 200 8.42 32.89 -6.58
CA ILE A 200 9.71 32.19 -6.49
C ILE A 200 10.80 33.04 -7.15
N ARG A 201 10.55 33.53 -8.38
CA ARG A 201 11.46 34.43 -9.11
C ARG A 201 11.72 35.72 -8.34
N GLU A 202 10.70 36.29 -7.71
CA GLU A 202 10.84 37.48 -6.88
C GLU A 202 11.65 37.22 -5.60
N ALA A 203 11.40 36.10 -4.92
CA ALA A 203 12.20 35.69 -3.76
C ALA A 203 13.68 35.49 -4.14
N ALA A 204 13.95 34.88 -5.29
CA ALA A 204 15.30 34.76 -5.82
C ALA A 204 15.94 36.11 -6.16
N ALA A 205 15.18 37.02 -6.78
CA ALA A 205 15.65 38.38 -7.07
C ALA A 205 15.97 39.20 -5.80
N ARG A 206 15.30 38.90 -4.69
CA ARG A 206 15.59 39.47 -3.36
C ARG A 206 16.74 38.75 -2.63
N GLY A 207 17.26 37.64 -3.17
CA GLY A 207 18.31 36.84 -2.54
C GLY A 207 17.81 35.98 -1.37
N GLU A 208 16.51 35.71 -1.28
CA GLU A 208 15.90 34.90 -0.22
C GLU A 208 16.02 33.39 -0.48
N ILE A 209 16.24 33.01 -1.74
CA ILE A 209 16.44 31.64 -2.20
C ILE A 209 17.50 31.63 -3.30
N ASP A 210 18.21 30.51 -3.42
CA ASP A 210 19.17 30.26 -4.50
C ASP A 210 18.53 29.33 -5.54
N LEU A 211 18.46 29.79 -6.79
CA LEU A 211 17.85 29.06 -7.90
C LEU A 211 18.88 28.83 -9.01
N PRO A 212 19.51 27.65 -9.02
CA PRO A 212 20.34 27.24 -10.15
C PRO A 212 19.54 27.15 -11.46
N ASP A 213 20.19 27.33 -12.59
CA ASP A 213 19.60 27.32 -13.93
C ASP A 213 19.04 25.95 -14.37
N TYR A 214 19.47 24.88 -13.71
CA TYR A 214 18.98 23.51 -13.88
C TYR A 214 17.74 23.20 -13.01
N VAL A 215 17.19 24.16 -12.28
CA VAL A 215 15.90 24.05 -11.61
C VAL A 215 14.81 24.57 -12.54
N ILE A 216 13.89 23.69 -12.94
CA ILE A 216 12.78 24.01 -13.83
C ILE A 216 11.48 23.94 -13.06
N PHE A 217 10.75 25.04 -13.09
CA PHE A 217 9.38 25.11 -12.59
C PHE A 217 8.41 24.83 -13.73
N ASN A 218 7.65 23.75 -13.60
CA ASN A 218 6.55 23.45 -14.48
C ASN A 218 5.31 24.15 -13.92
N GLU A 219 5.05 25.34 -14.45
CA GLU A 219 3.84 26.10 -14.11
C GLU A 219 2.60 25.41 -14.68
N PRO A 220 1.45 25.52 -13.99
CA PRO A 220 0.23 24.95 -14.51
C PRO A 220 -0.18 25.69 -15.79
N ASN A 221 -0.50 24.95 -16.85
CA ASN A 221 -0.94 25.52 -18.13
C ASN A 221 -2.07 26.53 -17.92
N PRO A 222 -2.07 27.68 -18.61
CA PRO A 222 -3.16 28.64 -18.49
C PRO A 222 -4.49 27.96 -18.85
N PHE A 223 -5.57 28.35 -18.16
CA PHE A 223 -6.89 27.84 -18.51
C PHE A 223 -7.23 28.20 -19.96
N PRO A 224 -7.69 27.24 -20.78
CA PRO A 224 -7.96 27.49 -22.20
C PRO A 224 -9.11 28.46 -22.40
N ILE A 225 -9.99 28.61 -21.42
CA ILE A 225 -11.13 29.53 -21.44
C ILE A 225 -10.98 30.58 -20.31
N ALA A 226 -11.12 31.85 -20.68
CA ALA A 226 -11.11 32.95 -19.72
C ALA A 226 -12.37 32.92 -18.83
N ALA A 227 -12.24 33.38 -17.58
CA ALA A 227 -13.39 33.55 -16.72
C ALA A 227 -14.38 34.58 -17.32
N PRO A 228 -15.69 34.35 -17.27
CA PRO A 228 -16.68 35.31 -17.76
C PRO A 228 -16.62 36.61 -16.95
N PRO A 229 -16.90 37.78 -17.57
CA PRO A 229 -16.95 39.03 -16.84
C PRO A 229 -18.17 39.07 -15.90
N ILE A 230 -17.96 39.49 -14.66
CA ILE A 230 -19.04 39.72 -13.69
C ILE A 230 -19.65 41.11 -13.98
N PRO A 231 -20.97 41.22 -14.27
CA PRO A 231 -21.62 42.51 -14.49
C PRO A 231 -21.49 43.44 -13.28
N ALA A 232 -21.21 44.72 -13.52
CA ALA A 232 -21.00 45.69 -12.45
C ALA A 232 -22.27 45.88 -11.60
N GLY A 233 -22.13 45.74 -10.28
CA GLY A 233 -23.23 45.89 -9.33
C GLY A 233 -24.14 44.66 -9.19
N ASP A 234 -23.79 43.54 -9.83
CA ASP A 234 -24.50 42.28 -9.62
C ASP A 234 -24.23 41.74 -8.20
N ALA A 235 -25.31 41.60 -7.42
CA ALA A 235 -25.28 41.18 -6.03
C ALA A 235 -25.98 39.83 -5.81
N ARG A 236 -26.26 39.08 -6.89
CA ARG A 236 -26.91 37.75 -6.80
C ARG A 236 -26.04 36.74 -6.04
N VAL A 237 -24.72 36.88 -6.14
CA VAL A 237 -23.74 36.06 -5.41
C VAL A 237 -22.88 36.96 -4.54
N SER A 238 -23.00 36.81 -3.22
CA SER A 238 -22.28 37.54 -2.19
C SER A 238 -20.78 37.24 -2.21
N SER A 239 -20.43 35.98 -2.44
CA SER A 239 -19.05 35.48 -2.47
C SER A 239 -18.97 34.17 -3.24
N PHE A 240 -17.80 33.90 -3.83
CA PHE A 240 -17.50 32.66 -4.55
C PHE A 240 -16.27 32.01 -3.90
N PRO A 241 -16.46 31.15 -2.87
CA PRO A 241 -15.35 30.48 -2.20
C PRO A 241 -14.58 29.57 -3.15
N GLN A 242 -13.26 29.72 -3.21
CA GLN A 242 -12.41 28.87 -4.04
C GLN A 242 -11.17 28.39 -3.28
N PHE A 243 -10.55 27.33 -3.79
CA PHE A 243 -9.19 27.01 -3.42
C PHE A 243 -8.26 28.16 -3.75
N ALA A 244 -7.31 28.47 -2.85
CA ALA A 244 -6.32 29.50 -3.13
C ALA A 244 -5.42 29.14 -4.31
N ASN A 245 -5.17 27.83 -4.51
CA ASN A 245 -4.23 27.31 -5.49
C ASN A 245 -4.89 26.29 -6.43
N ARG A 246 -4.32 26.10 -7.61
CA ARG A 246 -4.78 25.18 -8.66
C ARG A 246 -4.31 23.76 -8.39
N THR A 247 -5.19 22.76 -8.38
CA THR A 247 -4.83 21.35 -8.08
C THR A 247 -4.83 20.40 -9.27
N ASP A 248 -5.04 20.91 -10.48
CA ASP A 248 -5.13 20.12 -11.71
C ASP A 248 -3.79 19.49 -12.17
N GLY A 249 -2.68 19.75 -11.45
CA GLY A 249 -1.37 19.10 -11.63
C GLY A 249 -1.01 18.09 -10.52
N GLY A 250 -1.91 17.86 -9.56
CA GLY A 250 -1.71 16.86 -8.49
C GLY A 250 -1.90 15.42 -8.99
N ILE A 251 -1.56 14.44 -8.14
CA ILE A 251 -1.87 13.03 -8.41
C ILE A 251 -3.39 12.92 -8.66
N SER A 252 -3.76 12.37 -9.81
CA SER A 252 -5.15 12.13 -10.20
C SER A 252 -5.88 11.34 -9.11
N THR A 253 -7.19 11.59 -9.00
CA THR A 253 -8.12 10.82 -8.16
C THR A 253 -7.81 9.34 -8.20
N LEU A 254 -7.44 8.78 -7.05
CA LEU A 254 -7.42 7.34 -6.87
C LEU A 254 -8.84 6.84 -7.18
N VAL A 255 -8.92 5.86 -8.07
CA VAL A 255 -10.17 5.17 -8.43
C VAL A 255 -10.77 4.61 -7.14
N GLY A 256 -12.05 4.91 -6.85
CA GLY A 256 -12.75 4.30 -5.70
C GLY A 256 -13.64 5.20 -4.84
N VAL A 257 -13.86 6.48 -5.19
CA VAL A 257 -14.89 7.30 -4.52
C VAL A 257 -16.14 7.36 -5.39
N PRO A 258 -17.34 7.06 -4.84
CA PRO A 258 -18.60 7.16 -5.58
C PRO A 258 -18.89 8.60 -6.02
N ASP A 259 -19.45 8.75 -7.22
CA ASP A 259 -20.09 10.00 -7.65
C ASP A 259 -21.29 10.31 -6.72
N VAL A 260 -21.42 11.56 -6.26
CA VAL A 260 -22.42 11.94 -5.26
C VAL A 260 -23.49 12.82 -5.91
N PRO A 261 -24.75 12.36 -6.03
CA PRO A 261 -25.86 13.19 -6.46
C PRO A 261 -26.06 14.34 -5.46
N ALA A 262 -26.34 15.53 -5.96
CA ALA A 262 -26.55 16.70 -5.12
C ALA A 262 -27.50 17.70 -5.79
N ARG A 263 -28.02 18.63 -4.99
CA ARG A 263 -28.68 19.83 -5.48
C ARG A 263 -27.78 21.05 -5.28
N LEU A 264 -27.57 21.84 -6.34
CA LEU A 264 -26.87 23.12 -6.25
C LEU A 264 -27.92 24.23 -6.07
N GLU A 265 -27.91 24.93 -4.94
CA GLU A 265 -28.90 25.96 -4.62
C GLU A 265 -28.27 27.33 -4.40
N LEU A 266 -28.92 28.39 -4.88
CA LEU A 266 -28.55 29.76 -4.52
C LEU A 266 -29.31 30.19 -3.27
N ARG A 267 -28.64 30.17 -2.12
CA ARG A 267 -29.23 30.55 -0.82
C ARG A 267 -28.39 31.62 -0.13
N ASP A 268 -29.04 32.74 0.21
CA ASP A 268 -28.44 33.92 0.85
C ASP A 268 -27.23 34.50 0.09
N GLY A 269 -27.28 34.41 -1.24
CA GLY A 269 -26.18 34.83 -2.12
C GLY A 269 -24.97 33.92 -2.09
N CYS A 270 -25.08 32.71 -1.54
CA CYS A 270 -24.05 31.67 -1.58
C CYS A 270 -24.54 30.46 -2.37
N LEU A 271 -23.62 29.76 -3.02
CA LEU A 271 -23.91 28.50 -3.70
C LEU A 271 -23.78 27.36 -2.69
N TRP A 272 -24.92 26.79 -2.30
CA TRP A 272 -25.02 25.66 -1.40
C TRP A 272 -25.14 24.37 -2.18
N LEU A 273 -24.53 23.32 -1.64
CA LEU A 273 -24.70 21.95 -2.08
C LEU A 273 -25.51 21.21 -1.03
N GLU A 274 -26.49 20.45 -1.50
CA GLU A 274 -27.23 19.47 -0.73
C GLU A 274 -26.92 18.08 -1.30
N PRO A 275 -25.79 17.45 -0.90
CA PRO A 275 -25.44 16.12 -1.38
C PRO A 275 -26.31 15.06 -0.72
N GLU A 276 -26.68 14.01 -1.46
CA GLU A 276 -27.43 12.89 -0.89
C GLU A 276 -26.64 12.22 0.23
N GLY A 277 -27.25 12.11 1.42
CA GLY A 277 -26.63 11.51 2.60
C GLY A 277 -25.65 12.43 3.36
N GLU A 278 -25.49 13.69 2.97
CA GLU A 278 -24.68 14.69 3.68
C GLU A 278 -25.53 15.90 4.13
N GLU A 279 -25.10 16.58 5.20
CA GLU A 279 -25.68 17.88 5.58
C GLU A 279 -25.34 18.97 4.54
N PRO A 280 -26.26 19.92 4.26
CA PRO A 280 -26.02 21.02 3.33
C PRO A 280 -24.82 21.88 3.71
N LYS A 281 -23.96 22.17 2.73
CA LYS A 281 -22.71 22.93 2.91
C LYS A 281 -22.47 23.88 1.73
N ILE A 282 -21.71 24.94 1.94
CA ILE A 282 -21.35 25.89 0.89
C ILE A 282 -20.30 25.25 -0.03
N ALA A 283 -20.50 25.33 -1.35
CA ALA A 283 -19.52 24.85 -2.31
C ALA A 283 -18.21 25.63 -2.20
N ILE A 284 -17.09 24.90 -2.16
CA ILE A 284 -15.78 25.48 -2.43
C ILE A 284 -15.26 24.93 -3.76
N TRP A 285 -14.95 25.86 -4.66
CA TRP A 285 -14.68 25.54 -6.04
C TRP A 285 -13.19 25.49 -6.36
N GLU A 286 -12.85 24.68 -7.36
CA GLU A 286 -11.54 24.73 -7.99
C GLU A 286 -11.28 26.08 -8.65
N GLN A 287 -10.00 26.41 -8.82
CA GLN A 287 -9.57 27.57 -9.63
C GLN A 287 -9.98 27.44 -11.11
N SER A 288 -10.24 26.22 -11.57
CA SER A 288 -10.78 25.94 -12.91
C SER A 288 -12.24 26.33 -13.05
N GLU A 289 -12.96 26.56 -11.96
CA GLU A 289 -14.36 26.97 -12.00
C GLU A 289 -14.47 28.49 -11.91
N ALA A 290 -15.36 29.07 -12.71
CA ALA A 290 -15.63 30.50 -12.71
C ALA A 290 -17.12 30.77 -12.61
N LEU A 291 -17.48 31.76 -11.79
CA LEU A 291 -18.82 32.28 -11.76
C LEU A 291 -19.18 32.92 -13.11
N ASP A 292 -20.35 32.57 -13.64
CA ASP A 292 -20.91 33.14 -14.85
C ASP A 292 -22.27 33.79 -14.54
N LEU A 293 -22.28 35.12 -14.59
CA LEU A 293 -23.44 35.97 -14.37
C LEU A 293 -23.87 36.70 -15.66
N THR A 294 -23.37 36.26 -16.82
CA THR A 294 -23.68 36.93 -18.11
C THR A 294 -25.15 36.81 -18.50
N ASP A 295 -25.85 35.80 -17.98
CA ASP A 295 -27.30 35.69 -18.05
C ASP A 295 -27.95 36.48 -16.88
N PRO A 296 -28.83 37.45 -17.15
CA PRO A 296 -29.45 38.26 -16.10
C PRO A 296 -30.40 37.48 -15.19
N ASP A 297 -30.93 36.35 -15.65
CA ASP A 297 -31.94 35.57 -14.93
C ASP A 297 -31.37 34.33 -14.26
N ARG A 298 -30.12 33.95 -14.57
CA ARG A 298 -29.49 32.72 -14.06
C ARG A 298 -28.10 32.97 -13.49
N VAL A 299 -27.78 32.21 -12.44
CA VAL A 299 -26.43 32.08 -11.90
C VAL A 299 -25.86 30.76 -12.38
N ALA A 300 -24.66 30.77 -12.96
CA ALA A 300 -23.98 29.56 -13.40
C ALA A 300 -22.53 29.49 -12.91
N VAL A 301 -21.99 28.29 -12.89
CA VAL A 301 -20.57 28.02 -12.70
C VAL A 301 -20.06 27.34 -13.95
N MET A 302 -19.00 27.90 -14.53
CA MET A 302 -18.38 27.45 -15.77
C MET A 302 -17.03 26.81 -15.51
N ASN A 303 -16.85 25.60 -16.01
CA ASN A 303 -15.55 24.95 -16.04
C ASN A 303 -14.71 25.55 -17.16
N ARG A 304 -13.54 26.10 -16.80
CA ARG A 304 -12.67 26.84 -17.72
C ARG A 304 -11.79 25.96 -18.60
N PHE A 305 -11.81 24.63 -18.42
CA PHE A 305 -11.19 23.69 -19.36
C PHE A 305 -12.14 23.33 -20.50
N SER A 306 -13.41 23.06 -20.19
CA SER A 306 -14.38 22.56 -21.17
C SER A 306 -15.39 23.59 -21.66
N GLY A 307 -15.63 24.65 -20.88
CA GLY A 307 -16.70 25.62 -21.09
C GLY A 307 -18.07 25.10 -20.66
N ALA A 308 -18.14 23.90 -20.09
CA ALA A 308 -19.37 23.34 -19.53
C ALA A 308 -19.87 24.20 -18.37
N LYS A 309 -21.20 24.30 -18.25
CA LYS A 309 -21.84 25.11 -17.22
C LYS A 309 -22.81 24.27 -16.40
N VAL A 310 -22.80 24.51 -15.09
CA VAL A 310 -23.87 24.09 -14.17
C VAL A 310 -24.59 25.33 -13.68
N TYR A 311 -25.90 25.24 -13.47
CA TYR A 311 -26.72 26.36 -13.05
C TYR A 311 -27.10 26.22 -11.59
N ALA A 312 -27.20 27.34 -10.88
CA ALA A 312 -27.85 27.33 -9.58
C ALA A 312 -29.31 26.85 -9.69
N ASP A 313 -29.81 26.31 -8.60
CA ASP A 313 -31.14 25.72 -8.42
C ASP A 313 -31.40 24.49 -9.32
N SER A 314 -30.34 23.75 -9.66
CA SER A 314 -30.39 22.55 -10.50
C SER A 314 -29.81 21.30 -9.80
N ASP A 315 -30.26 20.13 -10.27
CA ASP A 315 -29.75 18.84 -9.80
C ASP A 315 -28.43 18.53 -10.54
N VAL A 316 -27.42 18.14 -9.78
CA VAL A 316 -26.04 17.95 -10.23
C VAL A 316 -25.46 16.67 -9.67
N VAL A 317 -24.31 16.25 -10.19
CA VAL A 317 -23.51 15.15 -9.64
C VAL A 317 -22.10 15.65 -9.38
N LEU A 318 -21.63 15.46 -8.15
CA LEU A 318 -20.26 15.74 -7.72
C LEU A 318 -19.38 14.54 -8.07
N MET A 319 -18.25 14.80 -8.72
CA MET A 319 -17.35 13.78 -9.24
C MET A 319 -15.90 14.02 -8.79
N GLY A 320 -15.07 12.97 -8.87
CA GLY A 320 -13.62 13.10 -8.76
C GLY A 320 -13.13 13.47 -7.36
N LEU A 321 -13.78 12.98 -6.31
CA LEU A 321 -13.29 13.16 -4.94
C LEU A 321 -12.21 12.13 -4.60
N GLN A 322 -11.24 12.50 -3.75
CA GLN A 322 -10.31 11.53 -3.15
C GLN A 322 -10.92 10.92 -1.87
N PRO A 323 -10.57 9.67 -1.49
CA PRO A 323 -11.06 9.09 -0.24
C PRO A 323 -10.72 9.98 0.97
N GLY A 324 -11.74 10.38 1.75
CA GLY A 324 -11.58 11.27 2.91
C GLY A 324 -11.49 12.77 2.58
N GLU A 325 -11.58 13.17 1.31
CA GLU A 325 -11.55 14.57 0.88
C GLU A 325 -12.94 15.23 0.95
N VAL A 326 -13.50 15.28 2.16
CA VAL A 326 -14.73 16.04 2.48
C VAL A 326 -14.42 17.38 3.14
N THR A 327 -13.26 17.50 3.78
CA THR A 327 -12.82 18.71 4.48
C THR A 327 -12.12 19.67 3.51
N PRO A 328 -12.49 20.97 3.50
CA PRO A 328 -11.84 21.96 2.66
C PRO A 328 -10.35 22.15 3.03
N PRO A 329 -9.50 22.53 2.07
CA PRO A 329 -8.12 22.92 2.38
C PRO A 329 -8.10 24.15 3.29
N SER A 330 -7.02 24.32 4.07
CA SER A 330 -6.89 25.42 5.04
C SER A 330 -6.75 26.81 4.39
N ASN A 331 -6.32 26.85 3.12
CA ASN A 331 -6.12 28.07 2.33
C ASN A 331 -7.24 28.24 1.29
N THR A 332 -8.30 28.93 1.70
CA THR A 332 -9.46 29.25 0.85
C THR A 332 -9.54 30.76 0.63
N ILE A 333 -10.00 31.17 -0.55
CA ILE A 333 -10.19 32.57 -0.93
C ILE A 333 -11.65 32.84 -1.26
N GLY A 334 -12.05 34.12 -1.30
CA GLY A 334 -13.41 34.49 -1.68
C GLY A 334 -14.48 34.11 -0.66
N THR A 335 -14.12 33.91 0.61
CA THR A 335 -14.99 33.41 1.68
C THR A 335 -15.75 34.49 2.45
N ALA A 336 -15.40 35.77 2.30
CA ALA A 336 -15.85 36.85 3.17
C ALA A 336 -17.39 37.00 3.29
N GLY A 337 -18.13 36.76 2.21
CA GLY A 337 -19.59 36.79 2.18
C GLY A 337 -20.26 35.42 2.38
N CYS A 338 -19.48 34.34 2.43
CA CYS A 338 -19.96 32.95 2.53
C CYS A 338 -19.02 32.15 3.47
N PRO A 339 -19.20 32.24 4.81
CA PRO A 339 -18.20 31.80 5.80
C PRO A 339 -18.15 30.28 6.09
N GLY A 340 -18.92 29.46 5.37
CA GLY A 340 -19.00 28.01 5.57
C GLY A 340 -20.16 27.58 6.47
N PRO A 341 -20.27 26.28 6.82
CA PRO A 341 -19.32 25.19 6.53
C PRO A 341 -19.20 24.86 5.03
N TYR A 342 -18.04 24.33 4.59
CA TYR A 342 -17.75 24.10 3.17
C TYR A 342 -17.78 22.62 2.76
N ARG A 343 -18.06 22.39 1.48
CA ARG A 343 -17.94 21.11 0.79
C ARG A 343 -17.10 21.25 -0.48
N VAL A 344 -16.06 20.42 -0.60
CA VAL A 344 -15.14 20.41 -1.74
C VAL A 344 -15.86 19.97 -3.02
N VAL A 345 -15.63 20.71 -4.12
CA VAL A 345 -16.06 20.36 -5.47
C VAL A 345 -14.85 20.16 -6.36
N ARG A 346 -14.54 18.91 -6.72
CA ARG A 346 -13.46 18.53 -7.66
C ARG A 346 -13.96 18.45 -9.10
N GLY A 347 -15.18 17.97 -9.28
CA GLY A 347 -15.90 17.94 -10.54
C GLY A 347 -17.39 18.06 -10.28
N ILE A 348 -18.10 18.70 -11.21
CA ILE A 348 -19.54 18.84 -11.16
C ILE A 348 -20.11 18.78 -12.56
N VAL A 349 -21.23 18.07 -12.72
CA VAL A 349 -21.95 18.00 -13.98
C VAL A 349 -23.45 18.06 -13.73
N PRO A 350 -24.26 18.57 -14.67
CA PRO A 350 -25.71 18.47 -14.59
C PRO A 350 -26.14 17.00 -14.53
N ARG A 351 -27.13 16.68 -13.67
CA ARG A 351 -27.56 15.31 -13.43
C ARG A 351 -28.04 14.61 -14.71
N ASP A 352 -28.79 15.32 -15.54
CA ASP A 352 -29.30 14.83 -16.83
C ASP A 352 -28.17 14.48 -17.82
N ILE A 353 -27.11 15.29 -17.87
CA ILE A 353 -25.93 15.03 -18.69
C ILE A 353 -25.18 13.80 -18.16
N TRP A 354 -25.01 13.69 -16.84
CA TRP A 354 -24.36 12.53 -16.22
C TRP A 354 -25.15 11.25 -16.48
N ASP A 355 -26.46 11.26 -16.27
CA ASP A 355 -27.35 10.12 -16.53
C ASP A 355 -27.28 9.73 -18.02
N ALA A 356 -27.27 10.71 -18.94
CA ALA A 356 -27.14 10.47 -20.37
C ALA A 356 -25.77 9.89 -20.76
N GLN A 357 -24.67 10.38 -20.18
CA GLN A 357 -23.32 9.87 -20.44
C GLN A 357 -23.15 8.45 -19.93
N ARG A 358 -23.65 8.14 -18.72
CA ARG A 358 -23.63 6.79 -18.17
C ARG A 358 -24.46 5.83 -19.01
N LYS A 359 -25.65 6.26 -19.43
CA LYS A 359 -26.49 5.49 -20.35
C LYS A 359 -25.80 5.24 -21.68
N GLU A 360 -25.18 6.25 -22.29
CA GLU A 360 -24.48 6.10 -23.57
C GLU A 360 -23.29 5.14 -23.45
N ALA A 361 -22.48 5.27 -22.39
CA ALA A 361 -21.38 4.36 -22.12
C ALA A 361 -21.88 2.91 -21.98
N ALA A 362 -22.91 2.71 -21.16
CA ALA A 362 -23.53 1.41 -20.94
C ALA A 362 -24.12 0.79 -22.24
N LEU A 363 -24.66 1.62 -23.14
CA LEU A 363 -25.19 1.18 -24.43
C LEU A 363 -24.09 0.89 -25.46
N SER A 364 -23.01 1.67 -25.49
CA SER A 364 -21.92 1.49 -26.44
C SER A 364 -21.20 0.14 -26.24
N ASP A 365 -21.05 -0.29 -24.99
CA ASP A 365 -20.44 -1.59 -24.69
C ASP A 365 -21.38 -2.74 -25.09
N ARG A 366 -22.66 -2.64 -24.75
CA ARG A 366 -23.69 -3.62 -25.15
C ARG A 366 -23.90 -3.70 -26.65
N GLU A 367 -23.82 -2.58 -27.37
CA GLU A 367 -23.95 -2.55 -28.82
C GLU A 367 -22.82 -3.33 -29.50
N ARG A 368 -21.60 -3.24 -28.97
CA ARG A 368 -20.44 -4.01 -29.43
C ARG A 368 -20.65 -5.52 -29.23
N GLU A 369 -21.27 -5.92 -28.12
CA GLU A 369 -21.55 -7.33 -27.78
C GLU A 369 -22.74 -7.92 -28.55
N LEU A 370 -23.85 -7.17 -28.61
CA LEU A 370 -25.12 -7.62 -29.18
C LEU A 370 -25.25 -7.32 -30.69
N GLY A 371 -24.31 -6.57 -31.25
CA GLY A 371 -24.22 -6.25 -32.67
C GLY A 371 -25.31 -5.31 -33.20
N SER A 372 -26.08 -4.65 -32.32
CA SER A 372 -27.15 -3.71 -32.69
C SER A 372 -27.52 -2.76 -31.55
N ARG A 373 -27.64 -1.47 -31.87
CA ARG A 373 -28.13 -0.45 -30.93
C ARG A 373 -29.51 -0.77 -30.36
N ALA A 374 -30.43 -1.27 -31.17
CA ALA A 374 -31.79 -1.59 -30.71
C ALA A 374 -31.82 -2.76 -29.73
N ALA A 375 -30.91 -3.73 -29.91
CA ALA A 375 -30.73 -4.83 -28.96
C ALA A 375 -30.13 -4.31 -27.64
N ALA A 376 -29.09 -3.46 -27.72
CA ALA A 376 -28.48 -2.82 -26.57
C ALA A 376 -29.47 -1.97 -25.75
N GLU A 377 -30.34 -1.19 -26.41
CA GLU A 377 -31.36 -0.38 -25.74
C GLU A 377 -32.42 -1.22 -25.03
N THR A 378 -32.83 -2.34 -25.64
CA THR A 378 -33.80 -3.26 -25.03
C THR A 378 -33.20 -3.98 -23.83
N ASP A 379 -31.95 -4.43 -23.96
CA ASP A 379 -31.19 -5.09 -22.90
C ASP A 379 -30.94 -4.15 -21.71
N TYR A 380 -30.43 -2.94 -21.98
CA TYR A 380 -30.24 -1.90 -20.97
C TYR A 380 -31.53 -1.52 -20.25
N ALA A 381 -32.66 -1.40 -20.96
CA ALA A 381 -33.95 -1.12 -20.32
C ALA A 381 -34.41 -2.25 -19.40
N ALA A 382 -34.16 -3.51 -19.77
CA ALA A 382 -34.44 -4.67 -18.92
C ALA A 382 -33.54 -4.69 -17.68
N ASP A 383 -32.26 -4.33 -17.83
CA ASP A 383 -31.32 -4.17 -16.72
C ASP A 383 -31.73 -3.05 -15.77
N MET A 384 -32.10 -1.87 -16.26
CA MET A 384 -32.55 -0.77 -15.39
C MET A 384 -33.85 -1.09 -14.65
N ALA A 385 -34.77 -1.84 -15.28
CA ALA A 385 -35.96 -2.33 -14.59
C ALA A 385 -35.59 -3.30 -13.46
N ARG A 386 -34.67 -4.24 -13.73
CA ARG A 386 -34.17 -5.19 -12.73
C ARG A 386 -33.41 -4.48 -11.60
N PHE A 387 -32.60 -3.48 -11.92
CA PHE A 387 -31.87 -2.67 -10.95
C PHE A 387 -32.83 -2.01 -9.95
N ALA A 388 -33.91 -1.39 -10.43
CA ALA A 388 -34.93 -0.79 -9.56
C ALA A 388 -35.58 -1.83 -8.63
N GLU A 389 -35.85 -3.04 -9.14
CA GLU A 389 -36.38 -4.13 -8.32
C GLU A 389 -35.36 -4.64 -7.28
N LEU A 390 -34.08 -4.74 -7.65
CA LEU A 390 -32.98 -5.10 -6.74
C LEU A 390 -32.79 -4.04 -5.64
N GLN A 391 -32.91 -2.75 -5.96
CA GLN A 391 -32.84 -1.67 -4.95
C GLN A 391 -33.97 -1.79 -3.93
N ALA A 392 -35.21 -1.96 -4.39
CA ALA A 392 -36.35 -2.16 -3.50
C ALA A 392 -36.19 -3.43 -2.64
N TRP A 393 -35.65 -4.50 -3.23
CA TRP A 393 -35.35 -5.74 -2.49
C TRP A 393 -34.25 -5.53 -1.44
N ARG A 394 -33.14 -4.85 -1.77
CA ARG A 394 -32.09 -4.49 -0.82
C ARG A 394 -32.67 -3.73 0.37
N ASP A 395 -33.41 -2.66 0.12
CA ASP A 395 -33.88 -1.78 1.19
C ASP A 395 -34.81 -2.55 2.15
N GLY A 396 -35.67 -3.41 1.60
CA GLY A 396 -36.49 -4.34 2.39
C GLY A 396 -35.65 -5.37 3.16
N MET A 397 -34.65 -5.98 2.53
CA MET A 397 -33.80 -6.99 3.17
C MET A 397 -32.90 -6.42 4.26
N MET A 398 -32.30 -5.26 4.05
CA MET A 398 -31.47 -4.59 5.05
C MET A 398 -32.30 -4.23 6.29
N MET A 399 -33.57 -3.85 6.10
CA MET A 399 -34.50 -3.54 7.20
C MET A 399 -35.00 -4.79 7.93
N GLU A 400 -35.38 -5.85 7.20
CA GLU A 400 -35.99 -7.06 7.78
C GLU A 400 -34.97 -8.05 8.32
N ARG A 401 -33.80 -8.15 7.66
CA ARG A 401 -32.81 -9.22 7.86
C ARG A 401 -31.40 -8.70 8.15
N GLY A 402 -31.28 -7.48 8.67
CA GLY A 402 -30.02 -6.94 9.17
C GLY A 402 -29.38 -7.77 10.30
N ASP A 403 -30.09 -8.74 10.87
CA ASP A 403 -29.55 -9.72 11.82
C ASP A 403 -28.54 -10.67 11.17
N VAL A 404 -28.73 -11.02 9.90
CA VAL A 404 -27.90 -11.97 9.15
C VAL A 404 -27.31 -11.40 7.86
N VAL A 405 -27.81 -10.26 7.38
CA VAL A 405 -27.28 -9.56 6.20
C VAL A 405 -26.45 -8.38 6.70
N ALA A 406 -25.18 -8.35 6.32
CA ALA A 406 -24.24 -7.27 6.65
C ALA A 406 -24.41 -6.08 5.72
N GLN A 407 -24.50 -6.35 4.41
CA GLN A 407 -24.66 -5.35 3.37
C GLN A 407 -25.07 -6.01 2.06
N ILE A 408 -25.77 -5.25 1.22
CA ILE A 408 -26.04 -5.65 -0.17
C ILE A 408 -25.57 -4.52 -1.08
N TYR A 409 -24.56 -4.83 -1.91
CA TYR A 409 -24.10 -3.94 -2.96
C TYR A 409 -24.83 -4.27 -4.25
N ILE A 410 -25.26 -3.25 -4.98
CA ILE A 410 -25.92 -3.41 -6.27
C ILE A 410 -25.05 -2.73 -7.32
N ASP A 411 -24.65 -3.50 -8.33
CA ASP A 411 -23.99 -2.97 -9.52
C ASP A 411 -25.08 -2.49 -10.49
N GLU A 412 -25.18 -1.17 -10.65
CA GLU A 412 -26.10 -0.54 -11.60
C GLU A 412 -25.77 -0.88 -13.05
N GLY A 413 -24.48 -1.03 -13.38
CA GLY A 413 -24.01 -1.30 -14.73
C GLY A 413 -24.38 -2.68 -15.24
N GLN A 414 -24.50 -3.66 -14.35
CA GLN A 414 -24.87 -5.05 -14.67
C GLN A 414 -26.26 -5.43 -14.17
N ALA A 415 -26.90 -4.57 -13.37
CA ALA A 415 -28.10 -4.88 -12.60
C ALA A 415 -27.98 -6.24 -11.88
N THR A 416 -26.85 -6.41 -11.20
CA THR A 416 -26.53 -7.55 -10.34
C THR A 416 -26.37 -7.06 -8.91
N ALA A 417 -26.47 -7.97 -7.94
CA ALA A 417 -26.19 -7.65 -6.55
C ALA A 417 -25.20 -8.62 -5.94
N HIS A 418 -24.46 -8.15 -4.95
CA HIS A 418 -23.60 -8.95 -4.11
C HIS A 418 -24.03 -8.81 -2.65
N VAL A 419 -24.36 -9.93 -2.03
CA VAL A 419 -24.87 -9.99 -0.66
C VAL A 419 -23.78 -10.47 0.29
N PHE A 420 -23.47 -9.66 1.29
CA PHE A 420 -22.68 -10.09 2.43
C PHE A 420 -23.64 -10.62 3.49
N HIS A 421 -23.64 -11.94 3.73
CA HIS A 421 -24.51 -12.59 4.71
C HIS A 421 -23.73 -13.48 5.67
N THR A 422 -24.27 -13.74 6.85
CA THR A 422 -23.67 -14.69 7.79
C THR A 422 -23.90 -16.14 7.35
N GLU A 423 -23.09 -17.07 7.90
CA GLU A 423 -23.26 -18.52 7.71
C GLU A 423 -24.61 -19.07 8.23
N ALA A 424 -25.33 -18.30 9.06
CA ALA A 424 -26.61 -18.70 9.64
C ALA A 424 -27.73 -18.87 8.61
N VAL A 425 -27.53 -18.37 7.38
CA VAL A 425 -28.49 -18.43 6.28
C VAL A 425 -27.78 -18.72 4.96
N THR A 426 -28.47 -19.41 4.05
CA THR A 426 -27.98 -19.57 2.69
C THR A 426 -28.45 -18.43 1.81
N LEU A 427 -27.64 -18.06 0.81
CA LEU A 427 -28.01 -17.06 -0.20
C LEU A 427 -29.37 -17.37 -0.84
N ASP A 428 -29.61 -18.64 -1.21
CA ASP A 428 -30.86 -19.11 -1.83
C ASP A 428 -32.12 -18.85 -0.99
N SER A 429 -31.97 -18.73 0.33
CA SER A 429 -33.06 -18.42 1.26
C SER A 429 -33.35 -16.92 1.40
N LEU A 430 -32.36 -16.08 1.08
CA LEU A 430 -32.46 -14.63 1.12
C LEU A 430 -32.96 -14.04 -0.21
N VAL A 431 -32.61 -14.70 -1.33
CA VAL A 431 -32.83 -14.21 -2.67
C VAL A 431 -34.11 -14.79 -3.27
N ARG A 432 -34.99 -13.91 -3.77
CA ARG A 432 -36.21 -14.32 -4.49
C ARG A 432 -35.85 -15.10 -5.76
N HIS A 433 -36.68 -16.05 -6.17
CA HIS A 433 -36.39 -16.96 -7.29
C HIS A 433 -36.01 -16.21 -8.57
N GLU A 434 -36.67 -15.09 -8.86
CA GLU A 434 -36.44 -14.22 -9.99
C GLU A 434 -35.07 -13.53 -10.02
N PHE A 435 -34.38 -13.38 -8.88
CA PHE A 435 -33.09 -12.71 -8.80
C PHE A 435 -31.89 -13.65 -8.69
N ARG A 436 -32.10 -14.97 -8.55
CA ARG A 436 -31.01 -15.92 -8.26
C ARG A 436 -29.88 -15.92 -9.29
N SER A 437 -30.18 -15.65 -10.56
CA SER A 437 -29.16 -15.56 -11.62
C SER A 437 -28.38 -14.25 -11.63
N PHE A 438 -28.79 -13.26 -10.82
CA PHE A 438 -28.23 -11.91 -10.79
C PHE A 438 -27.65 -11.54 -9.43
N VAL A 439 -27.74 -12.44 -8.44
CA VAL A 439 -27.26 -12.19 -7.09
C VAL A 439 -26.17 -13.19 -6.76
N THR A 440 -25.02 -12.67 -6.35
CA THR A 440 -23.92 -13.42 -5.76
C THR A 440 -23.86 -13.15 -4.26
N GLY A 441 -23.16 -13.99 -3.51
CA GLY A 441 -23.05 -13.81 -2.07
C GLY A 441 -21.69 -14.20 -1.55
N GLN A 442 -21.31 -13.57 -0.45
CA GLN A 442 -20.13 -13.89 0.34
C GLN A 442 -20.53 -14.02 1.80
N GLU A 443 -20.03 -15.07 2.44
CA GLU A 443 -20.20 -15.27 3.87
C GLU A 443 -19.30 -14.30 4.66
N VAL A 444 -19.89 -13.62 5.64
CA VAL A 444 -19.19 -12.67 6.53
C VAL A 444 -19.52 -12.93 8.00
N PRO A 445 -18.68 -12.48 8.94
CA PRO A 445 -18.84 -12.87 10.35
C PRO A 445 -20.08 -12.31 11.06
N GLN A 446 -20.60 -11.15 10.64
CA GLN A 446 -21.63 -10.40 11.37
C GLN A 446 -22.64 -9.74 10.44
N GLY A 447 -23.91 -9.67 10.86
CA GLY A 447 -24.96 -8.89 10.20
C GLY A 447 -24.93 -7.39 10.56
N ALA A 448 -25.63 -6.57 9.77
CA ALA A 448 -25.66 -5.12 9.88
C ALA A 448 -26.12 -4.61 11.24
N ASN A 449 -27.07 -5.30 11.89
CA ASN A 449 -27.62 -4.90 13.19
C ASN A 449 -26.53 -4.91 14.27
N ALA A 450 -25.70 -5.96 14.31
CA ALA A 450 -24.61 -6.07 15.28
C ALA A 450 -23.52 -5.02 15.02
N LEU A 451 -23.17 -4.79 13.76
CA LEU A 451 -22.16 -3.81 13.35
C LEU A 451 -22.60 -2.37 13.65
N ASN A 452 -23.84 -2.01 13.30
CA ASN A 452 -24.39 -0.69 13.58
C ASN A 452 -24.52 -0.46 15.09
N ALA A 453 -24.99 -1.45 15.86
CA ALA A 453 -25.07 -1.32 17.32
C ALA A 453 -23.68 -1.09 17.94
N ALA A 454 -22.65 -1.81 17.48
CA ALA A 454 -21.28 -1.61 17.97
C ALA A 454 -20.71 -0.23 17.58
N ARG A 455 -21.00 0.26 16.36
CA ARG A 455 -20.61 1.60 15.89
C ARG A 455 -21.26 2.70 16.73
N ASP A 456 -22.56 2.60 16.96
CA ASP A 456 -23.32 3.62 17.68
C ASP A 456 -22.92 3.65 19.15
N ASP A 457 -22.71 2.49 19.77
CA ASP A 457 -22.22 2.37 21.14
C ASP A 457 -20.83 3.02 21.31
N ILE A 458 -19.84 2.65 20.48
CA ILE A 458 -18.50 3.24 20.62
C ILE A 458 -18.48 4.74 20.30
N SER A 459 -19.28 5.18 19.31
CA SER A 459 -19.38 6.61 18.97
C SER A 459 -19.98 7.44 20.11
N ALA A 460 -21.00 6.91 20.79
CA ALA A 460 -21.58 7.57 21.95
C ALA A 460 -20.59 7.69 23.11
N GLN A 461 -19.85 6.61 23.41
CA GLN A 461 -18.85 6.64 24.49
C GLN A 461 -17.68 7.59 24.17
N LEU A 462 -17.22 7.65 22.91
CA LEU A 462 -16.19 8.60 22.47
C LEU A 462 -16.64 10.05 22.64
N ALA A 463 -17.88 10.36 22.25
CA ALA A 463 -18.45 11.69 22.41
C ALA A 463 -18.58 12.09 23.90
N GLU A 464 -19.02 11.18 24.76
CA GLU A 464 -19.08 11.41 26.22
C GLU A 464 -17.69 11.62 26.84
N ALA A 465 -16.69 10.88 26.35
CA ALA A 465 -15.30 11.01 26.79
C ALA A 465 -14.58 12.24 26.22
N GLY A 466 -15.19 12.96 25.26
CA GLY A 466 -14.61 14.13 24.60
C GLY A 466 -13.43 13.78 23.68
N ILE A 467 -13.45 12.59 23.06
CA ILE A 467 -12.37 12.09 22.20
C ILE A 467 -12.83 12.11 20.75
N GLU A 468 -12.07 12.81 19.89
CA GLU A 468 -12.33 12.87 18.46
C GLU A 468 -11.72 11.66 17.74
N ALA A 469 -12.54 10.91 16.99
CA ALA A 469 -12.14 9.75 16.21
C ALA A 469 -13.02 9.56 14.96
N ASP A 470 -12.44 9.01 13.90
CA ASP A 470 -13.19 8.51 12.74
C ASP A 470 -13.65 7.06 13.02
N VAL A 471 -14.94 6.79 12.86
CA VAL A 471 -15.56 5.49 13.16
C VAL A 471 -16.25 4.94 11.91
N ARG A 472 -15.83 3.77 11.43
CA ARG A 472 -16.34 3.16 10.19
C ARG A 472 -16.67 1.69 10.36
N ILE A 473 -17.65 1.20 9.62
CA ILE A 473 -17.94 -0.24 9.55
C ILE A 473 -17.12 -0.84 8.41
N SER A 474 -16.55 -2.02 8.65
CA SER A 474 -15.98 -2.90 7.61
C SER A 474 -16.90 -4.11 7.48
N GLU A 475 -17.79 -4.10 6.49
CA GLU A 475 -18.84 -5.13 6.35
C GLU A 475 -18.24 -6.47 5.92
N ILE A 476 -17.20 -6.42 5.08
CA ILE A 476 -16.48 -7.60 4.60
C ILE A 476 -15.75 -8.28 5.75
N GLU A 477 -15.09 -7.49 6.61
CA GLU A 477 -14.31 -8.05 7.71
C GLU A 477 -15.15 -8.27 8.99
N GLY A 478 -16.36 -7.73 9.05
CA GLY A 478 -17.31 -7.94 10.15
C GLY A 478 -16.94 -7.21 11.44
N PHE A 479 -16.35 -6.00 11.37
CA PHE A 479 -16.03 -5.20 12.55
C PHE A 479 -16.15 -3.69 12.30
N VAL A 480 -16.02 -2.90 13.37
CA VAL A 480 -16.03 -1.44 13.39
C VAL A 480 -14.60 -0.94 13.62
N ARG A 481 -14.08 -0.13 12.70
CA ARG A 481 -12.79 0.56 12.80
C ARG A 481 -12.95 1.88 13.55
N VAL A 482 -12.01 2.16 14.45
CA VAL A 482 -11.91 3.43 15.18
C VAL A 482 -10.50 3.99 15.01
N SER A 483 -10.40 5.16 14.41
CA SER A 483 -9.16 5.90 14.18
C SER A 483 -9.14 7.16 15.05
N PRO A 484 -8.55 7.12 16.27
CA PRO A 484 -8.51 8.27 17.17
C PRO A 484 -7.50 9.32 16.71
N SER A 485 -7.81 10.59 16.94
CA SER A 485 -6.87 11.71 16.77
C SER A 485 -5.76 11.72 17.85
N ASP A 486 -6.10 11.26 19.07
CA ASP A 486 -5.19 11.13 20.21
C ASP A 486 -5.37 9.75 20.86
N ILE A 487 -4.42 8.85 20.56
CA ILE A 487 -4.42 7.47 21.08
C ILE A 487 -4.10 7.41 22.59
N ALA A 488 -3.35 8.38 23.13
CA ALA A 488 -3.00 8.42 24.54
C ALA A 488 -4.23 8.82 25.38
N ALA A 489 -5.00 9.80 24.91
CA ALA A 489 -6.29 10.16 25.51
C ALA A 489 -7.28 8.98 25.48
N LEU A 490 -7.32 8.24 24.37
CA LEU A 490 -8.14 7.02 24.24
C LEU A 490 -7.73 5.94 25.25
N SER A 491 -6.43 5.67 25.38
CA SER A 491 -5.88 4.73 26.36
C SER A 491 -6.25 5.12 27.78
N GLN A 492 -6.04 6.37 28.17
CA GLN A 492 -6.39 6.85 29.51
C GLN A 492 -7.89 6.70 29.80
N ALA A 493 -8.76 7.01 28.83
CA ALA A 493 -10.20 6.81 28.98
C ALA A 493 -10.59 5.33 29.12
N GLY A 494 -9.89 4.42 28.44
CA GLY A 494 -10.03 2.97 28.63
C GLY A 494 -9.61 2.54 30.04
N VAL A 495 -8.45 3.00 30.52
CA VAL A 495 -7.94 2.71 31.89
C VAL A 495 -8.89 3.24 32.97
N ASP A 496 -9.43 4.44 32.77
CA ASP A 496 -10.40 5.05 33.69
C ASP A 496 -11.78 4.34 33.68
N GLY A 497 -11.98 3.40 32.75
CA GLY A 497 -13.27 2.73 32.53
C GLY A 497 -14.35 3.62 31.92
N ARG A 498 -13.96 4.79 31.37
CA ARG A 498 -14.84 5.71 30.63
C ARG A 498 -15.16 5.20 29.22
N LEU A 499 -14.29 4.35 28.68
CA LEU A 499 -14.51 3.62 27.44
C LEU A 499 -14.50 2.12 27.68
N LYS A 500 -15.44 1.43 27.04
CA LYS A 500 -15.50 -0.02 26.93
C LYS A 500 -15.58 -0.36 25.46
N PHE A 501 -14.62 -1.14 24.99
CA PHE A 501 -14.57 -1.54 23.60
C PHE A 501 -15.48 -2.75 23.35
N PRO A 502 -16.53 -2.61 22.50
CA PRO A 502 -17.31 -3.75 22.07
C PRO A 502 -16.42 -4.82 21.40
N PRO A 503 -16.78 -6.11 21.46
CA PRO A 503 -16.01 -7.19 20.82
C PRO A 503 -15.78 -6.99 19.31
N LEU A 504 -16.66 -6.23 18.66
CA LEU A 504 -16.61 -5.91 17.23
C LEU A 504 -15.81 -4.63 16.93
N VAL A 505 -15.21 -3.95 17.91
CA VAL A 505 -14.42 -2.75 17.66
C VAL A 505 -12.94 -3.08 17.49
N ARG A 506 -12.29 -2.45 16.50
CA ARG A 506 -10.86 -2.53 16.22
C ARG A 506 -10.29 -1.13 16.12
N LEU A 507 -9.10 -0.94 16.68
CA LEU A 507 -8.38 0.32 16.59
C LEU A 507 -7.51 0.34 15.34
N GLU A 508 -7.56 1.46 14.64
CA GLU A 508 -6.63 1.78 13.57
C GLU A 508 -5.66 2.84 14.10
N ILE A 509 -4.43 2.40 14.32
CA ILE A 509 -3.35 3.20 14.90
C ILE A 509 -2.32 3.44 13.80
N ALA A 510 -1.66 4.60 13.81
CA ALA A 510 -0.59 4.90 12.87
C ALA A 510 0.46 3.79 12.85
N ASN A 511 0.64 3.19 11.67
CA ASN A 511 1.59 2.10 11.49
C ASN A 511 3.03 2.63 11.65
N GLN A 512 3.84 1.91 12.42
CA GLN A 512 5.22 2.24 12.71
C GLN A 512 6.10 1.02 12.45
N SER A 513 7.11 1.17 11.60
CA SER A 513 8.14 0.14 11.40
C SER A 513 9.32 0.37 12.35
N ALA A 514 10.22 -0.61 12.50
CA ALA A 514 11.53 -0.38 13.11
C ALA A 514 12.29 0.73 12.37
N VAL A 515 13.03 1.57 13.11
CA VAL A 515 13.80 2.69 12.54
C VAL A 515 15.06 2.16 11.87
N TYR A 516 15.17 2.45 10.59
CA TYR A 516 16.41 2.30 9.85
C TYR A 516 17.29 3.52 10.12
N GLN A 517 18.32 3.41 10.98
CA GLN A 517 19.20 4.55 11.22
C GLN A 517 19.91 4.93 9.91
N GLN A 518 19.88 6.22 9.56
CA GLN A 518 20.35 6.67 8.24
C GLN A 518 21.88 6.67 8.11
N ASP A 519 22.60 6.61 9.24
CA ASP A 519 24.04 6.82 9.31
C ASP A 519 24.88 5.52 9.23
N ILE A 520 24.24 4.38 8.96
CA ILE A 520 24.90 3.06 9.04
C ILE A 520 25.69 2.74 7.75
N PRO A 521 26.94 2.24 7.87
CA PRO A 521 27.80 1.86 6.73
C PRO A 521 27.19 0.88 5.71
N ILE A 522 26.28 0.00 6.15
CA ILE A 522 25.48 -0.94 5.32
C ILE A 522 24.79 -0.21 4.17
N ARG A 523 24.52 1.10 4.26
CA ARG A 523 23.91 1.86 3.16
C ARG A 523 24.84 2.25 2.02
N ARG A 524 26.16 2.05 2.17
CA ARG A 524 27.06 2.16 1.01
C ARG A 524 26.82 0.99 0.07
N ASP A 525 26.57 -0.20 0.62
CA ASP A 525 26.35 -1.46 -0.08
C ASP A 525 25.03 -2.11 0.37
N PRO A 526 23.91 -1.87 -0.35
CA PRO A 526 22.61 -2.40 0.02
C PRO A 526 22.55 -3.92 0.22
N GLU A 527 23.47 -4.68 -0.39
CA GLU A 527 23.56 -6.14 -0.24
C GLU A 527 24.21 -6.58 1.07
N ALA A 528 24.90 -5.66 1.77
CA ALA A 528 25.59 -5.96 3.02
C ALA A 528 24.67 -6.48 4.14
N ILE A 529 23.35 -6.24 4.03
CA ILE A 529 22.36 -6.83 4.94
C ILE A 529 22.38 -8.37 4.88
N TRP A 530 22.70 -8.95 3.72
CA TRP A 530 22.65 -10.38 3.48
C TRP A 530 23.94 -11.11 3.83
N TYR A 531 25.08 -10.43 3.85
CA TYR A 531 26.41 -11.05 4.02
C TYR A 531 26.53 -11.92 5.28
N PRO A 532 26.00 -11.51 6.45
CA PRO A 532 26.02 -12.38 7.63
C PRO A 532 25.22 -13.68 7.43
N LEU A 533 24.16 -13.66 6.63
CA LEU A 533 23.35 -14.84 6.32
C LEU A 533 24.05 -15.74 5.30
N GLU A 534 24.65 -15.16 4.27
CA GLU A 534 25.38 -15.90 3.23
C GLU A 534 26.66 -16.57 3.78
N ALA A 535 27.26 -15.98 4.81
CA ALA A 535 28.38 -16.57 5.53
C ALA A 535 27.98 -17.76 6.44
N HIS A 536 26.68 -18.06 6.57
CA HIS A 536 26.22 -19.19 7.38
C HIS A 536 26.70 -20.53 6.77
N PRO A 537 27.22 -21.48 7.57
CA PRO A 537 27.81 -22.72 7.06
C PRO A 537 26.86 -23.58 6.22
N ASP A 538 25.56 -23.54 6.54
CA ASP A 538 24.54 -24.31 5.82
C ASP A 538 23.97 -23.59 4.59
N PHE A 539 24.35 -22.33 4.33
CA PHE A 539 23.70 -21.49 3.32
C PHE A 539 23.63 -22.16 1.94
N ALA A 540 24.77 -22.65 1.45
CA ALA A 540 24.84 -23.31 0.15
C ALA A 540 24.02 -24.60 0.07
N ALA A 541 23.95 -25.36 1.16
CA ALA A 541 23.22 -26.62 1.21
C ALA A 541 21.70 -26.40 1.30
N ILE A 542 21.26 -25.45 2.13
CA ILE A 542 19.84 -25.04 2.19
C ILE A 542 19.40 -24.49 0.85
N ARG A 543 20.23 -23.66 0.19
CA ARG A 543 19.93 -23.15 -1.14
C ARG A 543 19.72 -24.25 -2.17
N ALA A 544 20.63 -25.22 -2.23
CA ALA A 544 20.49 -26.36 -3.15
C ALA A 544 19.19 -27.14 -2.87
N LEU A 545 18.83 -27.30 -1.59
CA LEU A 545 17.58 -27.92 -1.19
C LEU A 545 16.35 -27.13 -1.63
N VAL A 546 16.37 -25.79 -1.51
CA VAL A 546 15.30 -24.89 -1.97
C VAL A 546 15.14 -24.97 -3.48
N GLU A 547 16.23 -24.88 -4.24
CA GLU A 547 16.22 -24.96 -5.71
C GLU A 547 15.61 -26.29 -6.21
N ASP A 548 15.79 -27.36 -5.46
CA ASP A 548 15.23 -28.68 -5.81
C ASP A 548 13.82 -28.94 -5.29
N THR A 549 13.23 -28.03 -4.50
CA THR A 549 11.90 -28.19 -3.93
C THR A 549 10.84 -27.52 -4.81
N PRO A 550 9.93 -28.26 -5.47
CA PRO A 550 8.81 -27.67 -6.18
C PRO A 550 7.80 -27.06 -5.21
N ILE A 551 7.35 -25.84 -5.49
CA ILE A 551 6.40 -25.08 -4.68
C ILE A 551 5.16 -24.79 -5.54
N MET A 552 3.98 -24.86 -4.94
CA MET A 552 2.72 -24.57 -5.63
C MET A 552 2.60 -23.06 -5.92
N ARG A 553 2.50 -22.69 -7.20
CA ARG A 553 2.32 -21.31 -7.65
C ARG A 553 1.03 -21.14 -8.45
N PRO A 554 0.35 -19.99 -8.34
CA PRO A 554 -0.80 -19.68 -9.17
C PRO A 554 -0.34 -19.31 -10.59
N GLU A 555 -0.92 -19.94 -11.60
CA GLU A 555 -0.80 -19.55 -13.00
C GLU A 555 -2.10 -18.85 -13.45
N PRO A 556 -2.01 -17.75 -14.20
CA PRO A 556 -3.19 -17.10 -14.78
C PRO A 556 -3.90 -18.04 -15.76
N PRO A 557 -5.21 -17.84 -16.00
CA PRO A 557 -5.96 -18.62 -16.99
C PRO A 557 -5.35 -18.48 -18.38
N ARG A 558 -5.28 -19.59 -19.13
CA ARG A 558 -4.84 -19.57 -20.53
C ARG A 558 -5.91 -18.94 -21.43
N PRO A 559 -5.58 -18.53 -22.67
CA PRO A 559 -6.59 -18.08 -23.62
C PRO A 559 -7.72 -19.12 -23.77
N GLY A 560 -8.95 -18.71 -23.42
CA GLY A 560 -10.14 -19.58 -23.42
C GLY A 560 -10.49 -20.22 -22.07
N GLU A 561 -9.69 -20.00 -21.01
CA GLU A 561 -9.98 -20.39 -19.64
C GLU A 561 -10.42 -19.16 -18.80
N THR A 562 -11.23 -19.38 -17.75
CA THR A 562 -11.71 -18.32 -16.85
C THR A 562 -11.16 -18.44 -15.43
N GLU A 563 -10.54 -19.57 -15.09
CA GLU A 563 -10.00 -19.86 -13.76
C GLU A 563 -8.49 -20.06 -13.83
N GLY A 564 -7.76 -19.44 -12.89
CA GLY A 564 -6.34 -19.73 -12.70
C GLY A 564 -6.13 -21.12 -12.10
N ARG A 565 -4.93 -21.68 -12.25
CA ARG A 565 -4.59 -23.03 -11.77
C ARG A 565 -3.37 -23.01 -10.87
N TRP A 566 -3.27 -23.97 -9.96
CA TRP A 566 -2.10 -24.14 -9.10
C TRP A 566 -1.16 -25.19 -9.70
N VAL A 567 0.09 -24.80 -9.96
CA VAL A 567 1.09 -25.69 -10.55
C VAL A 567 2.31 -25.78 -9.63
N ALA A 568 2.79 -26.99 -9.41
CA ALA A 568 4.07 -27.22 -8.74
C ALA A 568 5.20 -26.82 -9.69
N SER A 569 5.97 -25.80 -9.33
CA SER A 569 7.12 -25.32 -10.10
C SER A 569 8.31 -25.13 -9.17
N LYS A 570 9.52 -25.41 -9.67
CA LYS A 570 10.74 -25.10 -8.92
C LYS A 570 10.89 -23.58 -8.84
N PRO A 571 11.31 -23.03 -7.70
CA PRO A 571 11.64 -21.61 -7.62
C PRO A 571 12.79 -21.28 -8.58
N SER A 572 12.78 -20.07 -9.13
CA SER A 572 13.95 -19.55 -9.85
C SER A 572 15.14 -19.45 -8.90
N ARG A 573 16.38 -19.48 -9.40
CA ARG A 573 17.56 -19.33 -8.52
C ARG A 573 17.56 -18.05 -7.68
N ALA A 574 16.93 -16.98 -8.20
CA ALA A 574 16.70 -15.72 -7.49
C ALA A 574 15.70 -15.88 -6.34
N ALA A 575 14.54 -16.52 -6.61
CA ALA A 575 13.58 -16.84 -5.56
C ALA A 575 14.18 -17.79 -4.52
N SER A 576 15.00 -18.75 -4.94
CA SER A 576 15.70 -19.66 -4.03
C SER A 576 16.71 -18.94 -3.14
N LEU A 577 17.41 -17.93 -3.66
CA LEU A 577 18.31 -17.08 -2.89
C LEU A 577 17.56 -16.35 -1.78
N GLU A 578 16.49 -15.63 -2.16
CA GLU A 578 15.68 -14.86 -1.23
C GLU A 578 15.05 -15.77 -0.15
N GLN A 579 14.46 -16.90 -0.55
CA GLN A 579 13.95 -17.89 0.39
C GLN A 579 15.04 -18.41 1.33
N THR A 580 16.26 -18.64 0.82
CA THR A 580 17.40 -19.09 1.64
C THR A 580 17.79 -18.01 2.65
N HIS A 581 17.86 -16.73 2.25
CA HIS A 581 18.12 -15.63 3.18
C HIS A 581 17.09 -15.63 4.31
N PHE A 582 15.80 -15.72 4.00
CA PHE A 582 14.77 -15.73 5.04
C PHE A 582 14.83 -16.97 5.94
N LEU A 583 15.05 -18.16 5.40
CA LEU A 583 15.20 -19.38 6.20
C LEU A 583 16.37 -19.26 7.19
N ILE A 584 17.51 -18.73 6.73
CA ILE A 584 18.69 -18.49 7.58
C ILE A 584 18.42 -17.36 8.59
N ALA A 585 17.77 -16.27 8.18
CA ALA A 585 17.38 -15.18 9.08
C ALA A 585 16.45 -15.67 10.20
N TYR A 586 15.57 -16.64 9.90
CA TYR A 586 14.71 -17.30 10.87
C TYR A 586 15.41 -18.40 11.68
N GLY A 587 16.72 -18.59 11.49
CA GLY A 587 17.54 -19.51 12.26
C GLY A 587 17.40 -20.98 11.84
N GLN A 588 16.93 -21.25 10.61
CA GLN A 588 16.89 -22.62 10.09
C GLN A 588 18.30 -23.12 9.75
N THR A 589 18.57 -24.37 10.10
CA THR A 589 19.77 -25.12 9.68
C THR A 589 19.35 -26.21 8.70
N LEU A 590 20.31 -26.74 7.94
CA LEU A 590 20.03 -27.84 7.02
C LEU A 590 19.44 -29.04 7.76
N GLU A 591 20.09 -29.43 8.86
CA GLU A 591 19.65 -30.52 9.73
C GLU A 591 18.20 -30.31 10.21
N ARG A 592 17.85 -29.09 10.65
CA ARG A 592 16.49 -28.78 11.12
C ARG A 592 15.46 -28.92 10.00
N ILE A 593 15.78 -28.48 8.79
CA ILE A 593 14.88 -28.61 7.63
C ILE A 593 14.67 -30.08 7.29
N GLU A 594 15.75 -30.87 7.23
CA GLU A 594 15.68 -32.31 6.94
C GLU A 594 14.89 -33.08 8.00
N ASP A 595 15.07 -32.76 9.28
CA ASP A 595 14.36 -33.38 10.40
C ASP A 595 12.85 -33.11 10.35
N LEU A 596 12.47 -31.86 10.09
CA LEU A 596 11.07 -31.50 9.91
C LEU A 596 10.48 -32.23 8.70
N ARG A 597 11.20 -32.29 7.57
CA ARG A 597 10.76 -33.00 6.36
C ARG A 597 10.57 -34.50 6.61
N ARG A 598 11.48 -35.13 7.36
CA ARG A 598 11.33 -36.54 7.79
C ARG A 598 10.09 -36.76 8.65
N ALA A 599 9.65 -35.74 9.39
CA ALA A 599 8.42 -35.75 10.17
C ALA A 599 7.16 -35.34 9.37
N GLY A 600 7.29 -35.03 8.07
CA GLY A 600 6.18 -34.63 7.21
C GLY A 600 5.88 -33.13 7.20
N PHE A 601 6.81 -32.30 7.68
CA PHE A 601 6.68 -30.85 7.77
C PHE A 601 7.75 -30.16 6.93
N ASP A 602 7.38 -29.27 6.00
CA ASP A 602 8.35 -28.61 5.11
C ASP A 602 8.49 -27.12 5.42
N PRO A 603 9.61 -26.68 6.04
CA PRO A 603 9.88 -25.26 6.29
C PRO A 603 9.94 -24.40 5.04
N ILE A 604 10.34 -24.96 3.88
CA ILE A 604 10.41 -24.23 2.61
C ILE A 604 8.99 -23.90 2.13
N GLU A 605 8.08 -24.86 2.19
CA GLU A 605 6.65 -24.64 1.91
C GLU A 605 5.99 -23.71 2.93
N ALA A 606 6.38 -23.83 4.20
CA ALA A 606 5.88 -22.97 5.27
C ALA A 606 6.27 -21.50 5.05
N MET A 607 7.50 -21.24 4.60
CA MET A 607 8.00 -19.90 4.28
C MET A 607 7.18 -19.22 3.18
N GLU A 608 6.87 -19.95 2.12
CA GLU A 608 6.06 -19.43 1.00
C GLU A 608 4.62 -19.12 1.39
N ALA A 609 4.09 -19.81 2.40
CA ALA A 609 2.71 -19.64 2.86
C ALA A 609 2.50 -18.44 3.81
N ILE A 610 3.56 -17.75 4.25
CA ILE A 610 3.49 -16.70 5.28
C ILE A 610 2.61 -15.51 4.86
N ASN A 611 2.41 -15.27 3.56
CA ASN A 611 1.60 -14.17 3.03
C ASN A 611 0.09 -14.41 3.13
N GLY A 612 -0.42 -14.51 4.37
CA GLY A 612 -1.86 -14.49 4.68
C GLY A 612 -2.58 -15.84 4.60
N ARG A 613 -1.86 -16.97 4.45
CA ARG A 613 -2.47 -18.32 4.33
C ARG A 613 -1.81 -19.39 5.20
N ALA A 614 -0.81 -19.04 6.00
CA ALA A 614 -0.09 -20.02 6.82
C ALA A 614 -0.96 -20.53 7.98
N THR A 615 -1.14 -21.84 8.05
CA THR A 615 -1.74 -22.53 9.21
C THR A 615 -0.85 -22.38 10.44
N VAL A 616 -1.39 -22.66 11.64
CA VAL A 616 -0.62 -22.61 12.90
C VAL A 616 0.62 -23.51 12.86
N GLU A 617 0.56 -24.65 12.17
CA GLU A 617 1.68 -25.57 11.97
C GLU A 617 2.79 -24.94 11.12
N LYS A 618 2.42 -24.35 9.97
CA LYS A 618 3.40 -23.73 9.07
C LYS A 618 4.13 -22.59 9.77
N ARG A 619 3.38 -21.76 10.51
CA ARG A 619 3.95 -20.71 11.38
C ARG A 619 4.92 -21.29 12.40
N ALA A 620 4.54 -22.38 13.05
CA ALA A 620 5.36 -23.00 14.07
C ALA A 620 6.71 -23.56 13.58
N MET A 621 6.84 -23.91 12.29
CA MET A 621 8.10 -24.38 11.72
C MET A 621 9.19 -23.30 11.71
N LEU A 622 8.77 -22.03 11.61
CA LEU A 622 9.65 -20.87 11.44
C LEU A 622 9.99 -20.16 12.75
N ALA A 623 9.20 -20.38 13.81
CA ALA A 623 9.49 -19.87 15.15
C ALA A 623 10.65 -20.65 15.81
N THR A 624 11.51 -19.93 16.56
CA THR A 624 12.51 -20.58 17.41
C THR A 624 11.86 -21.07 18.70
N ASP A 625 10.98 -20.23 19.27
CA ASP A 625 10.24 -20.50 20.49
C ASP A 625 8.78 -20.12 20.32
N ILE A 626 7.90 -21.01 20.77
CA ILE A 626 6.47 -20.76 20.88
C ILE A 626 6.10 -20.96 22.34
N VAL A 627 5.72 -19.88 22.99
CA VAL A 627 5.48 -19.87 24.44
C VAL A 627 4.12 -19.32 24.76
N ILE A 628 3.56 -19.79 25.88
CA ILE A 628 2.54 -19.05 26.61
C ILE A 628 3.26 -18.22 27.67
N ALA A 629 3.05 -16.90 27.66
CA ALA A 629 3.72 -16.01 28.58
C ALA A 629 2.81 -14.88 29.08
N GLU A 630 3.18 -14.28 30.20
CA GLU A 630 2.55 -13.08 30.75
C GLU A 630 3.52 -11.89 30.70
N PRO A 631 3.06 -10.67 30.38
CA PRO A 631 3.90 -9.49 30.44
C PRO A 631 4.18 -9.13 31.91
N VAL A 632 5.46 -8.97 32.26
CA VAL A 632 5.91 -8.58 33.61
C VAL A 632 6.59 -7.20 33.64
N GLY A 633 6.83 -6.61 32.48
CA GLY A 633 7.24 -5.22 32.35
C GLY A 633 7.20 -4.77 30.90
N ILE A 634 6.71 -3.56 30.67
CA ILE A 634 6.57 -2.95 29.35
C ILE A 634 7.28 -1.60 29.43
N ASP A 635 8.30 -1.41 28.60
CA ASP A 635 8.96 -0.13 28.43
C ASP A 635 8.62 0.39 27.04
N ILE A 636 7.63 1.29 26.99
CA ILE A 636 7.10 1.84 25.73
C ILE A 636 8.08 2.82 25.05
N PHE A 637 9.13 3.25 25.75
CA PHE A 637 10.14 4.18 25.25
C PHE A 637 11.55 3.66 25.57
N ASP A 638 11.98 2.65 24.82
CA ASP A 638 13.31 2.04 24.89
C ASP A 638 13.97 2.12 23.50
N ASN A 639 14.31 3.33 23.08
CA ASN A 639 14.97 3.61 21.80
C ASN A 639 16.47 3.26 21.87
N GLY A 640 16.76 1.96 21.81
CA GLY A 640 18.13 1.43 21.76
C GLY A 640 18.78 1.55 20.37
N PRO A 641 20.08 1.19 20.25
CA PRO A 641 20.79 1.25 18.98
C PRO A 641 20.30 0.21 17.95
N ASP A 642 19.44 -0.72 18.34
CA ASP A 642 18.93 -1.82 17.51
C ASP A 642 17.73 -1.44 16.61
N GLY A 643 17.30 -0.18 16.66
CA GLY A 643 16.25 0.38 15.79
C GLY A 643 14.81 0.11 16.23
N PHE A 644 14.58 -0.57 17.36
CA PHE A 644 13.24 -0.81 17.90
C PHE A 644 12.80 0.29 18.89
N ALA A 645 11.49 0.47 19.08
CA ALA A 645 10.95 1.57 19.89
C ALA A 645 10.82 1.22 21.38
N SER A 646 10.57 -0.06 21.67
CA SER A 646 10.14 -0.50 22.99
C SER A 646 10.66 -1.90 23.31
N SER A 647 10.55 -2.26 24.58
CA SER A 647 10.80 -3.63 25.04
C SER A 647 9.71 -4.15 25.96
N VAL A 648 9.48 -5.46 25.88
CA VAL A 648 8.58 -6.18 26.79
C VAL A 648 9.35 -7.33 27.43
N ARG A 649 9.24 -7.43 28.76
CA ARG A 649 9.69 -8.56 29.55
C ARG A 649 8.53 -9.50 29.79
N TRP A 650 8.74 -10.76 29.48
CA TRP A 650 7.74 -11.82 29.53
C TRP A 650 8.15 -12.87 30.54
N ARG A 651 7.23 -13.32 31.41
CA ARG A 651 7.43 -14.54 32.20
C ARG A 651 6.81 -15.71 31.46
N VAL A 652 7.61 -16.72 31.15
CA VAL A 652 7.16 -17.92 30.45
C VAL A 652 6.31 -18.76 31.41
N ILE A 653 5.08 -19.08 31.01
CA ILE A 653 4.17 -19.96 31.73
C ILE A 653 4.33 -21.39 31.21
N GLU A 654 4.33 -21.55 29.88
CA GLU A 654 4.41 -22.83 29.19
C GLU A 654 5.24 -22.69 27.92
N THR A 655 5.98 -23.73 27.58
CA THR A 655 6.71 -23.82 26.31
C THR A 655 6.02 -24.82 25.41
N LEU A 656 5.37 -24.33 24.35
CA LEU A 656 4.71 -25.16 23.36
C LEU A 656 5.73 -25.77 22.39
N SER A 657 6.74 -24.97 22.00
CA SER A 657 7.86 -25.36 21.14
C SER A 657 9.10 -24.53 21.47
N GLY A 658 10.29 -25.07 21.25
CA GLY A 658 11.56 -24.37 21.49
C GLY A 658 12.27 -24.73 22.79
N SER A 659 13.14 -23.83 23.25
CA SER A 659 14.10 -24.02 24.35
C SER A 659 13.81 -23.17 25.59
N ALA A 660 12.88 -22.23 25.51
CA ALA A 660 12.47 -21.41 26.64
C ALA A 660 11.99 -22.29 27.81
N ALA A 661 12.34 -21.92 29.04
CA ALA A 661 11.97 -22.68 30.24
C ALA A 661 10.77 -22.03 30.94
N PRO A 662 9.75 -22.81 31.36
CA PRO A 662 8.72 -22.30 32.26
C PRO A 662 9.32 -21.61 33.50
N GLY A 663 8.80 -20.44 33.85
CA GLY A 663 9.27 -19.58 34.93
C GLY A 663 10.43 -18.65 34.58
N SER A 664 11.06 -18.82 33.42
CA SER A 664 12.11 -17.91 32.93
C SER A 664 11.54 -16.58 32.42
N GLU A 665 12.39 -15.54 32.38
CA GLU A 665 12.08 -14.26 31.75
C GLU A 665 12.64 -14.22 30.32
N LEU A 666 11.81 -13.82 29.35
CA LEU A 666 12.20 -13.51 27.98
C LEU A 666 12.09 -12.01 27.74
N ARG A 667 12.87 -11.49 26.80
CA ARG A 667 12.84 -10.08 26.40
C ARG A 667 12.56 -9.95 24.92
N GLN A 668 11.56 -9.15 24.59
CA GLN A 668 11.13 -8.90 23.23
C GLN A 668 11.35 -7.43 22.87
N ARG A 669 11.82 -7.16 21.65
CA ARG A 669 11.84 -5.83 21.05
C ARG A 669 10.66 -5.69 20.09
N LEU A 670 10.04 -4.52 20.08
CA LEU A 670 8.87 -4.24 19.24
C LEU A 670 9.06 -2.93 18.47
N ALA A 671 8.49 -2.89 17.26
CA ALA A 671 8.41 -1.66 16.48
C ALA A 671 7.41 -0.68 17.12
N SER A 672 6.35 -1.18 17.75
CA SER A 672 5.38 -0.43 18.56
C SER A 672 6.05 0.30 19.70
N GLY A 673 5.57 1.50 20.03
CA GLY A 673 6.07 2.29 21.15
C GLY A 673 6.16 3.77 20.82
N GLU A 674 6.65 4.52 21.79
CA GLU A 674 6.86 5.95 21.70
C GLU A 674 8.20 6.29 21.04
N ARG A 675 8.20 7.30 20.18
CA ARG A 675 9.41 7.87 19.57
C ARG A 675 9.27 9.38 19.49
N ASP A 676 10.42 10.06 19.46
CA ASP A 676 10.43 11.49 19.16
C ASP A 676 10.32 11.65 17.63
N ASN A 677 9.38 12.47 17.16
CA ASN A 677 9.22 12.79 15.74
C ASN A 677 10.29 13.82 15.29
N ASP A 678 10.25 14.22 14.01
CA ASP A 678 11.21 15.22 13.46
C ASP A 678 11.14 16.59 14.18
N GLU A 679 10.03 16.89 14.85
CA GLU A 679 9.79 18.10 15.63
C GLU A 679 10.23 17.94 17.10
N GLY A 680 10.71 16.76 17.48
CA GLY A 680 11.12 16.40 18.85
C GLY A 680 9.95 16.09 19.79
N GLU A 681 8.73 15.94 19.26
CA GLU A 681 7.55 15.58 20.03
C GLU A 681 7.41 14.06 20.14
N ARG A 682 6.99 13.60 21.31
CA ARG A 682 6.79 12.18 21.55
C ARG A 682 5.47 11.71 20.95
N VAL A 683 5.55 10.77 20.02
CA VAL A 683 4.42 10.17 19.34
C VAL A 683 4.43 8.66 19.53
N TYR A 684 3.25 8.07 19.72
CA TYR A 684 3.09 6.61 19.75
C TYR A 684 2.80 6.10 18.33
N GLY A 685 3.51 5.05 17.94
CA GLY A 685 3.23 4.29 16.73
C GLY A 685 3.05 2.80 17.03
N GLN A 686 2.31 2.10 16.18
CA GLN A 686 2.03 0.67 16.32
C GLN A 686 2.67 -0.12 15.18
N GLY A 687 3.50 -1.10 15.49
CA GLY A 687 3.96 -2.11 14.53
C GLY A 687 2.81 -2.99 14.05
N GLY A 688 2.80 -3.27 12.74
CA GLY A 688 1.90 -4.27 12.16
C GLY A 688 2.08 -5.62 12.84
N ASP A 689 0.97 -6.30 13.13
CA ASP A 689 0.92 -7.60 13.83
C ASP A 689 1.52 -7.62 15.25
N GLU A 690 1.82 -6.47 15.87
CA GLU A 690 2.25 -6.39 17.26
C GLU A 690 1.08 -6.07 18.21
N PRO A 691 1.14 -6.45 19.51
CA PRO A 691 0.12 -6.08 20.49
C PRO A 691 0.20 -4.59 20.82
N VAL A 692 -0.91 -4.03 21.31
CA VAL A 692 -0.96 -2.64 21.75
C VAL A 692 -0.23 -2.51 23.09
N LEU A 693 0.66 -1.54 23.23
CA LEU A 693 1.44 -1.38 24.46
C LEU A 693 0.79 -0.41 25.45
N LEU A 694 -0.13 0.41 24.97
CA LEU A 694 -0.90 1.34 25.80
C LEU A 694 -2.05 0.60 26.51
N PRO A 695 -2.14 0.70 27.84
CA PRO A 695 -3.14 -0.02 28.62
C PRO A 695 -4.57 0.47 28.34
N GLY A 696 -5.56 -0.32 28.72
CA GLY A 696 -6.98 0.00 28.59
C GLY A 696 -7.53 -0.08 27.17
N LEU A 697 -6.68 -0.37 26.17
CA LEU A 697 -7.08 -0.54 24.78
C LEU A 697 -7.32 -2.02 24.42
N PRO A 698 -8.10 -2.34 23.36
CA PRO A 698 -8.25 -3.71 22.88
C PRO A 698 -6.90 -4.33 22.53
N ASN A 699 -6.71 -5.60 22.88
CA ASN A 699 -5.45 -6.34 22.64
C ASN A 699 -4.21 -5.65 23.26
N SER A 700 -4.40 -4.84 24.30
CA SER A 700 -3.29 -4.26 25.05
C SER A 700 -2.62 -5.27 25.95
N LEU A 701 -1.31 -5.10 26.15
CA LEU A 701 -0.54 -5.91 27.08
C LEU A 701 -0.85 -5.53 28.53
N GLU A 702 -1.85 -6.18 29.11
CA GLU A 702 -2.22 -5.96 30.52
C GLU A 702 -1.49 -6.92 31.47
N PRO A 703 -1.02 -6.47 32.64
CA PRO A 703 -0.48 -7.36 33.66
C PRO A 703 -1.45 -8.50 34.01
N GLY A 704 -0.98 -9.74 33.94
CA GLY A 704 -1.78 -10.95 34.21
C GLY A 704 -2.54 -11.50 33.00
N SER A 705 -2.52 -10.82 31.85
CA SER A 705 -2.95 -11.41 30.58
C SER A 705 -1.99 -12.52 30.12
N ARG A 706 -2.51 -13.53 29.43
CA ARG A 706 -1.72 -14.66 28.91
C ARG A 706 -1.69 -14.60 27.39
N TRP A 707 -0.51 -14.80 26.82
CA TRP A 707 -0.28 -14.63 25.39
C TRP A 707 0.44 -15.83 24.80
N VAL A 708 0.00 -16.28 23.62
CA VAL A 708 0.79 -17.14 22.74
C VAL A 708 1.70 -16.27 21.91
N LEU A 709 3.01 -16.47 22.05
CA LEU A 709 4.03 -15.70 21.35
C LEU A 709 4.78 -16.60 20.37
N HIS A 710 4.96 -16.14 19.13
CA HIS A 710 5.82 -16.76 18.13
C HIS A 710 7.11 -15.94 18.05
N LEU A 711 8.14 -16.39 18.75
CA LEU A 711 9.36 -15.63 18.96
C LEU A 711 10.49 -16.17 18.09
N ASN A 712 11.37 -15.26 17.66
CA ASN A 712 12.57 -15.62 16.92
C ASN A 712 13.78 -14.77 17.36
N ASP A 713 14.80 -15.41 17.94
CA ASP A 713 16.03 -14.74 18.39
C ASP A 713 17.06 -14.54 17.26
N ALA A 714 17.12 -15.48 16.32
CA ALA A 714 17.97 -15.36 15.12
C ALA A 714 17.52 -14.16 14.27
N LEU A 715 16.21 -14.02 14.08
CA LEU A 715 15.62 -12.91 13.35
C LEU A 715 15.89 -11.57 14.04
N TYR A 716 15.86 -11.52 15.38
CA TYR A 716 16.24 -10.31 16.11
C TYR A 716 17.69 -9.90 15.81
N ARG A 717 18.64 -10.84 15.78
CA ARG A 717 20.04 -10.54 15.47
C ARG A 717 20.20 -9.98 14.06
N HIS A 718 19.49 -10.56 13.09
CA HIS A 718 19.52 -10.07 11.72
C HIS A 718 18.85 -8.69 11.61
N MET A 719 17.64 -8.51 12.15
CA MET A 719 16.93 -7.23 12.11
C MET A 719 17.70 -6.12 12.82
N SER A 720 18.28 -6.37 14.00
CA SER A 720 19.10 -5.37 14.68
C SER A 720 20.35 -5.00 13.89
N HIS A 721 20.97 -5.95 13.17
CA HIS A 721 22.04 -5.66 12.23
C HIS A 721 21.58 -4.78 11.07
N VAL A 722 20.43 -5.07 10.47
CA VAL A 722 19.85 -4.28 9.36
C VAL A 722 19.48 -2.87 9.82
N GLN A 723 18.86 -2.74 10.99
CA GLN A 723 18.30 -1.48 11.47
C GLN A 723 19.32 -0.59 12.18
N GLY A 724 20.26 -1.19 12.90
CA GLY A 724 21.24 -0.51 13.78
C GLY A 724 22.70 -0.65 13.35
N GLY A 725 23.02 -1.57 12.43
CA GLY A 725 24.37 -1.80 11.93
C GLY A 725 25.17 -2.89 12.65
N GLU A 726 26.46 -2.99 12.34
CA GLU A 726 27.36 -3.95 12.97
C GLU A 726 27.45 -3.70 14.49
N GLY A 727 27.23 -4.75 15.27
CA GLY A 727 27.27 -4.68 16.75
C GLY A 727 26.04 -4.05 17.41
N ALA A 728 25.00 -3.67 16.64
CA ALA A 728 23.80 -3.07 17.20
C ALA A 728 22.92 -4.04 18.01
N ALA A 729 23.08 -5.35 17.77
CA ALA A 729 22.42 -6.37 18.58
C ALA A 729 22.81 -6.21 20.06
N ARG A 730 21.81 -6.20 20.94
CA ARG A 730 22.06 -6.12 22.38
C ARG A 730 22.84 -7.35 22.85
N THR A 731 23.95 -7.14 23.56
CA THR A 731 24.81 -8.23 24.05
C THR A 731 24.35 -8.83 25.39
N GLU A 732 23.32 -8.23 26.01
CA GLU A 732 22.83 -8.60 27.33
C GLU A 732 21.66 -9.60 27.27
N GLY A 733 21.97 -10.88 27.42
CA GLY A 733 20.95 -11.95 27.40
C GLY A 733 20.39 -12.23 26.00
N ARG A 734 19.35 -13.06 25.93
CA ARG A 734 18.65 -13.37 24.67
C ARG A 734 17.48 -12.42 24.47
N TRP A 735 17.37 -11.92 23.24
CA TRP A 735 16.33 -11.00 22.79
C TRP A 735 15.62 -11.58 21.60
N PHE A 736 14.32 -11.28 21.49
CA PHE A 736 13.42 -11.83 20.50
C PHE A 736 12.65 -10.73 19.79
N VAL A 737 12.16 -11.04 18.59
CA VAL A 737 11.13 -10.27 17.89
C VAL A 737 9.99 -11.22 17.53
N SER A 738 8.82 -10.67 17.22
CA SER A 738 7.78 -11.43 16.52
C SER A 738 8.23 -11.70 15.09
N ILE A 739 7.82 -12.84 14.54
CA ILE A 739 7.98 -13.08 13.10
C ILE A 739 6.91 -12.25 12.37
N PRO A 740 7.25 -11.48 11.32
CA PRO A 740 6.28 -10.77 10.50
C PRO A 740 5.15 -11.70 10.02
N TRP A 741 3.91 -11.21 9.99
CA TRP A 741 2.71 -11.99 9.61
C TRP A 741 2.38 -13.17 10.55
N MET A 742 3.03 -13.25 11.70
CA MET A 742 2.73 -14.20 12.77
C MET A 742 2.38 -13.44 14.06
N PRO A 743 1.21 -12.78 14.09
CA PRO A 743 0.73 -12.03 15.24
C PRO A 743 0.77 -12.84 16.54
N PRO A 744 1.16 -12.22 17.67
CA PRO A 744 0.86 -12.74 18.99
C PRO A 744 -0.65 -12.92 19.19
N SER A 745 -1.01 -13.82 20.11
CA SER A 745 -2.42 -14.10 20.40
C SER A 745 -2.73 -14.01 21.88
N LEU A 746 -3.78 -13.27 22.22
CA LEU A 746 -4.32 -13.20 23.58
C LEU A 746 -5.11 -14.48 23.88
N ILE A 747 -4.90 -15.05 25.07
CA ILE A 747 -5.71 -16.16 25.57
C ILE A 747 -6.81 -15.57 26.46
N ASP A 748 -8.06 -15.75 26.04
CA ASP A 748 -9.21 -15.26 26.80
C ASP A 748 -9.59 -16.18 27.98
N GLU A 749 -10.61 -15.79 28.74
CA GLU A 749 -11.09 -16.54 29.91
C GLU A 749 -11.68 -17.92 29.54
N SER A 750 -12.11 -18.10 28.28
CA SER A 750 -12.62 -19.36 27.76
C SER A 750 -11.53 -20.26 27.21
N GLU A 751 -10.25 -19.91 27.39
CA GLU A 751 -9.08 -20.60 26.81
C GLU A 751 -9.04 -20.55 25.26
N MET A 752 -9.70 -19.57 24.66
CA MET A 752 -9.59 -19.31 23.23
C MET A 752 -8.39 -18.42 22.93
N VAL A 753 -7.57 -18.85 21.95
CA VAL A 753 -6.39 -18.13 21.47
C VAL A 753 -6.80 -17.20 20.33
N ARG A 754 -6.78 -15.89 20.56
CA ARG A 754 -7.23 -14.85 19.62
C ARG A 754 -6.05 -14.01 19.14
N PRO A 755 -5.65 -14.11 17.86
CA PRO A 755 -4.55 -13.30 17.34
C PRO A 755 -4.88 -11.81 17.30
N VAL A 756 -3.86 -10.95 17.41
CA VAL A 756 -4.06 -9.49 17.36
C VAL A 756 -4.51 -9.01 15.97
N SER A 757 -4.15 -9.73 14.91
CA SER A 757 -4.65 -9.52 13.54
C SER A 757 -5.57 -10.66 13.11
N LEU A 758 -6.35 -10.46 12.03
CA LEU A 758 -7.50 -11.31 11.66
C LEU A 758 -7.13 -12.75 11.21
N TYR A 759 -5.83 -13.08 11.12
CA TYR A 759 -5.38 -14.37 10.62
C TYR A 759 -4.24 -14.96 11.47
N PRO A 760 -4.35 -16.23 11.94
CA PRO A 760 -5.42 -17.18 11.62
C PRO A 760 -6.69 -16.91 12.45
N GLU A 761 -7.74 -17.67 12.18
CA GLU A 761 -8.94 -17.65 13.02
C GLU A 761 -8.63 -18.06 14.47
N PRO A 762 -9.45 -17.62 15.45
CA PRO A 762 -9.33 -18.06 16.83
C PRO A 762 -9.35 -19.58 16.96
N ILE A 763 -8.51 -20.13 17.84
CA ILE A 763 -8.39 -21.57 18.05
C ILE A 763 -8.41 -21.90 19.55
N GLU A 764 -9.05 -23.00 19.92
CA GLU A 764 -9.03 -23.51 21.30
C GLU A 764 -7.60 -23.83 21.72
N LEU A 765 -7.18 -23.41 22.92
CA LEU A 765 -5.80 -23.62 23.37
C LEU A 765 -5.41 -25.11 23.42
N SER A 766 -6.36 -26.00 23.73
CA SER A 766 -6.12 -27.45 23.68
C SER A 766 -5.84 -27.96 22.27
N GLU A 767 -6.57 -27.46 21.26
CA GLU A 767 -6.35 -27.83 19.86
C GLU A 767 -5.00 -27.29 19.37
N LEU A 768 -4.67 -26.03 19.69
CA LEU A 768 -3.37 -25.46 19.37
C LEU A 768 -2.23 -26.34 19.94
N ARG A 769 -2.32 -26.73 21.21
CA ARG A 769 -1.35 -27.64 21.83
C ARG A 769 -1.24 -28.95 21.04
N GLU A 770 -2.36 -29.58 20.71
CA GLU A 770 -2.39 -30.83 19.96
C GLU A 770 -1.71 -30.72 18.59
N ARG A 771 -2.02 -29.66 17.85
CA ARG A 771 -1.48 -29.41 16.50
C ARG A 771 0.03 -29.11 16.52
N LEU A 772 0.53 -28.51 17.60
CA LEU A 772 1.97 -28.20 17.75
C LEU A 772 2.80 -29.38 18.26
N VAL A 773 2.20 -30.38 18.91
CA VAL A 773 2.93 -31.54 19.49
C VAL A 773 3.83 -32.27 18.48
N PRO A 774 3.39 -32.59 17.25
CA PRO A 774 4.24 -33.27 16.27
C PRO A 774 5.50 -32.46 15.92
N ILE A 775 5.35 -31.15 15.71
CA ILE A 775 6.44 -30.23 15.36
C ILE A 775 7.40 -30.07 16.54
N ALA A 776 6.86 -29.87 17.75
CA ALA A 776 7.64 -29.74 18.97
C ALA A 776 8.46 -31.01 19.27
N ARG A 777 7.94 -32.20 18.94
CA ARG A 777 8.69 -33.47 19.07
C ARG A 777 9.87 -33.53 18.12
N SER A 778 9.71 -33.06 16.89
CA SER A 778 10.80 -32.98 15.91
C SER A 778 11.95 -32.10 16.43
N PHE A 779 11.65 -31.00 17.11
CA PHE A 779 12.67 -30.15 17.74
C PHE A 779 13.35 -30.77 18.96
N ARG A 780 12.67 -31.65 19.71
CA ARG A 780 13.22 -32.29 20.92
C ARG A 780 14.19 -33.45 20.63
N VAL A 781 14.21 -34.02 19.42
CA VAL A 781 15.18 -35.06 19.04
C VAL A 781 16.60 -34.51 18.95
N ILE A 782 16.74 -33.23 18.59
CA ILE A 782 18.01 -32.51 18.38
C ILE A 782 18.76 -32.24 19.70
N GLY A 783 18.04 -32.07 20.82
CA GLY A 783 18.63 -31.74 22.12
C GLY A 783 19.31 -32.89 22.89
N LYS A 784 19.38 -34.11 22.32
CA LYS A 784 19.89 -35.31 23.03
C LYS A 784 21.33 -35.73 22.70
N GLU A 785 22.04 -35.05 21.81
CA GLU A 785 23.44 -35.40 21.49
C GLU A 785 24.51 -34.42 21.99
N ALA A 786 24.14 -33.36 22.71
CA ALA A 786 25.10 -32.54 23.46
C ALA A 786 25.03 -32.91 24.96
N LYS A 787 25.85 -33.89 25.35
CA LYS A 787 26.16 -34.18 26.77
C LYS A 787 27.63 -33.92 27.05
#